data_AF-A0A370L6Z3-F1
#
_entry.id   AF-A0A370L6Z3-F1
#
_cell.length_a   1.000
_cell.length_b   1.000
_cell.length_c   1.000
_cell.angle_alpha   90.00
_cell.angle_beta   90.00
_cell.angle_gamma   90.00
#
_symmetry.space_group_name_H-M   'P 1'
#
loop_
_entity.id
_entity.type
_entity.pdbx_description
1 polymer ?
#
loop_
_entity_poly.entity_id
_entity_poly.type
_entity_poly.pdbx_seq_one_letter_code
_entity_poly.pdbx_strand_id
1 'polypeptide(L)'
;MTAVAADGTPVDVAVTKAGKTTTSSFDASGALTHSVASVTHGNVVTKEFFDAGGLRTGAEVVTTGAGKVTTEHYDANWTLLSAHRETHTATTNAVEDFDANWVLVSAHVETVSADGLRRSVEDLGPGGIVKSATVVTTSGGRTVTEHFGENRVLLSGEVVTKTADTVTTEHYDAAWKLTSAHREITTSGKTSIEEYDQNWKLLSAHVETRTATRIAIEDYGPDWLLKSGTVTTISGSKTTVEHLGAGRVLLSAETFVVSGDTTTITHLDGKLKTLSGEKVTVTGDVTTTKFYDAAWKLLGSEKVSKIGTVTLTQSFDAANKQTAVHAFDATGIAATAVLTAGDKVTTLSFALDGTLDHSLVAITSGNVTKTEYLDAKGVRQWAETKTIGTDQVTVEHYDGSWKLLSAHREISTATKTSVEDYDQNWKLVSAHVETHTANRTTVEEYGANWHPLSAVIVETSGDRTVTTYRGDGNVTLSGTVVTTGPGSVTTEHYDGTWTLLSAHREIHSDAKTSIEEYDANWVLVSAHVETNSPTRHAVEEYGANWHPLSATVVEISGNRTVTEHRGDGNVTLSGTVVTTADGQVTTEQYDGNWTLLSAHREIHTEGKDSVADYDANWALVSAHVETVSADGSRTAVEDYGPGWVLKSGTIVTTSDERTVTEHRGEGGIPLSATVVTNTPGQTLTENYDGDWNLVSAVKQTQSDSRTTTSSYDGNWTLLSEHVETHTGARISVEDYGPGKALISAHVETIGESRIVIEDFSFNWHLEHAQVITKDAGKTTYETYDGDWHLTDAKVVIQDGDATIIRDYDAHWQLQHEEQVLHEADGTVTQHASWLLY
;
A
#
# COMPACT_ATOMS: atom_id res chain seq x y z
N MET A 1 -14.44 -45.90 31.14
CA MET A 1 -14.92 -45.08 32.28
C MET A 1 -15.51 -43.85 31.65
N THR A 2 -16.81 -43.61 31.81
CA THR A 2 -17.45 -42.38 31.35
C THR A 2 -17.34 -41.39 32.51
N ALA A 3 -16.57 -40.31 32.35
CA ALA A 3 -16.66 -39.19 33.28
C ALA A 3 -17.88 -38.39 32.85
N VAL A 4 -18.77 -38.13 33.80
CA VAL A 4 -19.99 -37.38 33.58
C VAL A 4 -19.85 -36.10 34.39
N ALA A 5 -20.04 -34.94 33.77
CA ALA A 5 -20.09 -33.68 34.49
C ALA A 5 -21.27 -33.69 35.47
N ALA A 6 -21.28 -32.74 36.41
CA ALA A 6 -22.32 -32.66 37.45
C ALA A 6 -23.74 -32.49 36.88
N ASP A 7 -23.89 -32.06 35.62
CA ASP A 7 -25.14 -31.89 34.89
C ASP A 7 -25.60 -33.14 34.10
N GLY A 8 -24.80 -34.22 34.09
CA GLY A 8 -25.13 -35.44 33.35
C GLY A 8 -24.52 -35.51 31.94
N THR A 9 -23.78 -34.49 31.50
CA THR A 9 -23.11 -34.51 30.18
C THR A 9 -21.84 -35.36 30.19
N PRO A 10 -21.62 -36.23 29.20
CA PRO A 10 -20.35 -36.93 29.02
C PRO A 10 -19.23 -35.91 28.77
N VAL A 11 -18.15 -35.99 29.54
CA VAL A 11 -16.96 -35.14 29.35
C VAL A 11 -15.87 -35.95 28.69
N ASP A 12 -15.07 -35.31 27.84
CA ASP A 12 -13.88 -35.93 27.27
C ASP A 12 -12.98 -36.48 28.39
N VAL A 13 -12.65 -37.76 28.28
CA VAL A 13 -11.89 -38.47 29.31
C VAL A 13 -10.46 -38.65 28.84
N ALA A 14 -9.52 -37.99 29.53
CA ALA A 14 -8.09 -38.23 29.35
C ALA A 14 -7.59 -39.26 30.37
N VAL A 15 -6.99 -40.36 29.90
CA VAL A 15 -6.38 -41.40 30.74
C VAL A 15 -4.92 -41.56 30.36
N THR A 16 -4.01 -41.28 31.31
CA THR A 16 -2.57 -41.51 31.13
C THR A 16 -2.15 -42.82 31.79
N LYS A 17 -1.56 -43.74 31.01
CA LYS A 17 -1.02 -45.00 31.51
C LYS A 17 0.32 -45.30 30.83
N ALA A 18 1.37 -45.47 31.63
CA ALA A 18 2.73 -45.81 31.16
C ALA A 18 3.27 -44.85 30.08
N GLY A 19 3.03 -43.53 30.23
CA GLY A 19 3.49 -42.51 29.29
C GLY A 19 2.66 -42.34 28.02
N LYS A 20 1.58 -43.12 27.86
CA LYS A 20 0.56 -42.94 26.81
C LYS A 20 -0.67 -42.26 27.40
N THR A 21 -1.09 -41.14 26.83
CA THR A 21 -2.34 -40.44 27.19
C THR A 21 -3.40 -40.75 26.13
N THR A 22 -4.57 -41.22 26.53
CA THR A 22 -5.69 -41.45 25.62
C THR A 22 -6.83 -40.51 25.97
N THR A 23 -7.20 -39.63 25.05
CA THR A 23 -8.36 -38.76 25.14
C THR A 23 -9.50 -39.38 24.35
N SER A 24 -10.63 -39.63 25.00
CA SER A 24 -11.83 -40.20 24.37
C SER A 24 -12.94 -39.17 24.36
N SER A 25 -13.56 -38.95 23.21
CA SER A 25 -14.65 -37.99 23.04
C SER A 25 -15.98 -38.70 22.81
N PHE A 26 -17.01 -38.23 23.50
CA PHE A 26 -18.32 -38.87 23.54
C PHE A 26 -19.40 -37.94 22.99
N ASP A 27 -20.42 -38.50 22.33
CA ASP A 27 -21.60 -37.72 21.95
C ASP A 27 -22.51 -37.46 23.16
N ALA A 28 -23.57 -36.67 22.97
CA ALA A 28 -24.54 -36.34 24.01
C ALA A 28 -25.25 -37.58 24.62
N SER A 29 -25.22 -38.73 23.96
CA SER A 29 -25.78 -39.99 24.47
C SER A 29 -24.78 -40.80 25.32
N GLY A 30 -23.52 -40.35 25.38
CA GLY A 30 -22.42 -41.04 26.04
C GLY A 30 -21.78 -42.13 25.19
N ALA A 31 -22.08 -42.18 23.88
CA ALA A 31 -21.41 -43.09 22.96
C ALA A 31 -20.06 -42.52 22.54
N LEU A 32 -19.02 -43.36 22.51
CA LEU A 32 -17.70 -42.98 22.02
C LEU A 32 -17.83 -42.59 20.54
N THR A 33 -17.36 -41.41 20.16
CA THR A 33 -17.33 -40.98 18.75
C THR A 33 -15.96 -41.24 18.12
N HIS A 34 -14.90 -40.92 18.87
CA HIS A 34 -13.51 -41.18 18.49
C HIS A 34 -12.62 -41.13 19.74
N SER A 35 -11.39 -41.60 19.61
CA SER A 35 -10.36 -41.39 20.62
C SER A 35 -9.01 -41.11 19.98
N VAL A 36 -8.18 -40.34 20.69
CA VAL A 36 -6.82 -40.00 20.31
C VAL A 36 -5.89 -40.51 21.38
N ALA A 37 -4.90 -41.31 21.00
CA ALA A 37 -3.88 -41.78 21.92
C ALA A 37 -2.52 -41.16 21.58
N SER A 38 -2.00 -40.32 22.48
CA SER A 38 -0.71 -39.66 22.33
C SER A 38 0.39 -40.33 23.16
N VAL A 39 1.59 -40.40 22.60
CA VAL A 39 2.82 -40.83 23.27
C VAL A 39 3.90 -39.80 22.97
N THR A 40 4.57 -39.30 24.01
CA THR A 40 5.69 -38.35 23.87
C THR A 40 7.01 -39.05 24.18
N HIS A 41 7.98 -38.96 23.27
CA HIS A 41 9.33 -39.49 23.45
C HIS A 41 10.38 -38.44 23.04
N GLY A 42 10.92 -37.72 24.03
CA GLY A 42 11.80 -36.58 23.77
C GLY A 42 11.05 -35.50 22.99
N ASN A 43 11.58 -35.15 21.81
CA ASN A 43 11.02 -34.11 20.94
C ASN A 43 9.98 -34.65 19.94
N VAL A 44 9.58 -35.91 20.05
CA VAL A 44 8.62 -36.56 19.16
C VAL A 44 7.31 -36.83 19.91
N VAL A 45 6.21 -36.35 19.38
CA VAL A 45 4.84 -36.65 19.84
C VAL A 45 4.15 -37.47 18.77
N THR A 46 3.74 -38.68 19.11
CA THR A 46 2.97 -39.56 18.24
C THR A 46 1.52 -39.59 18.69
N LYS A 47 0.57 -39.21 17.84
CA LYS A 47 -0.88 -39.32 18.07
C LYS A 47 -1.44 -40.41 17.17
N GLU A 48 -2.14 -41.39 17.74
CA GLU A 48 -2.92 -42.39 17.00
C GLU A 48 -4.40 -42.05 17.11
N PHE A 49 -5.12 -42.02 15.98
CA PHE A 49 -6.55 -41.74 15.94
C PHE A 49 -7.34 -43.03 15.80
N PHE A 50 -8.41 -43.18 16.58
CA PHE A 50 -9.29 -44.34 16.57
C PHE A 50 -10.75 -43.92 16.41
N ASP A 51 -11.50 -44.71 15.65
CA ASP A 51 -12.96 -44.54 15.55
C ASP A 51 -13.70 -45.02 16.81
N ALA A 52 -15.02 -44.87 16.81
CA ALA A 52 -15.91 -45.37 17.86
C ALA A 52 -15.78 -46.88 18.14
N GLY A 53 -15.34 -47.68 17.17
CA GLY A 53 -15.11 -49.12 17.29
C GLY A 53 -13.73 -49.47 17.85
N GLY A 54 -12.87 -48.48 18.09
CA GLY A 54 -11.48 -48.67 18.50
C GLY A 54 -10.57 -49.13 17.36
N LEU A 55 -11.01 -49.04 16.10
CA LEU A 55 -10.15 -49.27 14.94
C LEU A 55 -9.33 -48.01 14.68
N ARG A 56 -8.02 -48.17 14.47
CA ARG A 56 -7.15 -47.05 14.12
C ARG A 56 -7.55 -46.53 12.74
N THR A 57 -7.77 -45.22 12.63
CA THR A 57 -8.12 -44.53 11.37
C THR A 57 -6.93 -43.79 10.77
N GLY A 58 -5.93 -43.43 11.59
CA GLY A 58 -4.70 -42.78 11.16
C GLY A 58 -3.73 -42.54 12.32
N ALA A 59 -2.62 -41.88 12.02
CA ALA A 59 -1.70 -41.37 13.02
C ALA A 59 -1.06 -40.05 12.56
N GLU A 60 -0.55 -39.29 13.52
CA GLU A 60 0.21 -38.05 13.31
C GLU A 60 1.50 -38.15 14.13
N VAL A 61 2.64 -37.83 13.53
CA VAL A 61 3.92 -37.75 14.25
C VAL A 61 4.42 -36.31 14.15
N VAL A 62 4.46 -35.62 15.29
CA VAL A 62 4.99 -34.26 15.41
C VAL A 62 6.40 -34.34 15.96
N THR A 63 7.38 -33.84 15.24
CA THR A 63 8.78 -33.73 15.65
C THR A 63 9.16 -32.26 15.79
N THR A 64 9.58 -31.85 16.99
CA THR A 64 10.00 -30.46 17.28
C THR A 64 11.52 -30.35 17.37
N GLY A 65 12.12 -29.58 16.46
CA GLY A 65 13.54 -29.21 16.48
C GLY A 65 13.74 -27.73 16.83
N ALA A 66 15.00 -27.31 16.96
CA ALA A 66 15.33 -25.90 17.12
C ALA A 66 14.87 -25.09 15.88
N GLY A 67 13.86 -24.24 16.06
CA GLY A 67 13.29 -23.41 15.00
C GLY A 67 12.53 -24.19 13.91
N LYS A 68 12.12 -25.43 14.16
CA LYS A 68 11.43 -26.26 13.17
C LYS A 68 10.41 -27.21 13.82
N VAL A 69 9.22 -27.31 13.24
CA VAL A 69 8.21 -28.32 13.58
C VAL A 69 7.92 -29.13 12.34
N THR A 70 7.83 -30.45 12.46
CA THR A 70 7.49 -31.33 11.34
C THR A 70 6.38 -32.28 11.77
N THR A 71 5.26 -32.23 11.06
CA THR A 71 4.07 -33.02 11.31
C THR A 71 3.88 -33.99 10.14
N GLU A 72 4.06 -35.28 10.40
CA GLU A 72 3.85 -36.35 9.43
C GLU A 72 2.46 -36.96 9.64
N HIS A 73 1.68 -37.11 8.57
CA HIS A 73 0.35 -37.71 8.61
C HIS A 73 0.38 -39.11 8.01
N TYR A 74 -0.10 -40.10 8.77
CA TYR A 74 -0.10 -41.51 8.39
C TYR A 74 -1.53 -42.07 8.31
N ASP A 75 -1.73 -43.02 7.40
CA ASP A 75 -2.96 -43.81 7.36
C ASP A 75 -3.05 -44.83 8.52
N ALA A 76 -4.15 -45.58 8.56
CA ALA A 76 -4.37 -46.64 9.55
C ALA A 76 -3.29 -47.74 9.55
N ASN A 77 -2.50 -47.89 8.49
CA ASN A 77 -1.45 -48.89 8.32
C ASN A 77 -0.03 -48.34 8.52
N TRP A 78 0.12 -47.09 8.99
CA TRP A 78 1.41 -46.39 9.07
C TRP A 78 2.07 -46.11 7.71
N THR A 79 1.28 -46.02 6.64
CA THR A 79 1.75 -45.46 5.37
C THR A 79 1.71 -43.94 5.47
N LEU A 80 2.83 -43.26 5.20
CA LEU A 80 2.87 -41.80 5.13
C LEU A 80 1.96 -41.31 4.01
N LEU A 81 1.11 -40.34 4.31
CA LEU A 81 0.18 -39.71 3.35
C LEU A 81 0.68 -38.34 2.90
N SER A 82 1.15 -37.55 3.86
CA SER A 82 1.74 -36.22 3.65
C SER A 82 2.59 -35.84 4.85
N ALA A 83 3.41 -34.80 4.69
CA ALA A 83 4.06 -34.16 5.82
C ALA A 83 3.94 -32.63 5.67
N HIS A 84 3.91 -31.96 6.81
CA HIS A 84 3.88 -30.52 6.93
C HIS A 84 5.07 -30.08 7.77
N ARG A 85 5.74 -29.01 7.36
CA ARG A 85 6.91 -28.50 8.07
C ARG A 85 6.83 -27.00 8.21
N GLU A 86 6.93 -26.54 9.44
CA GLU A 86 7.07 -25.13 9.78
C GLU A 86 8.52 -24.86 10.20
N THR A 87 9.12 -23.81 9.68
CA THR A 87 10.46 -23.34 10.04
C THR A 87 10.35 -21.90 10.49
N HIS A 88 10.80 -21.63 11.71
CA HIS A 88 10.82 -20.30 12.33
C HIS A 88 12.23 -20.03 12.87
N THR A 89 12.99 -19.24 12.15
CA THR A 89 14.30 -18.74 12.55
C THR A 89 14.29 -17.21 12.56
N ALA A 90 15.37 -16.58 13.05
CA ALA A 90 15.49 -15.12 13.06
C ALA A 90 15.39 -14.49 11.65
N THR A 91 15.72 -15.24 10.60
CA THR A 91 15.79 -14.76 9.21
C THR A 91 14.83 -15.49 8.27
N THR A 92 14.07 -16.47 8.75
CA THR A 92 13.21 -17.30 7.89
C THR A 92 11.96 -17.75 8.61
N ASN A 93 10.81 -17.48 8.00
CA ASN A 93 9.53 -18.11 8.31
C ASN A 93 9.09 -18.91 7.09
N ALA A 94 9.03 -20.23 7.19
CA ALA A 94 8.63 -21.08 6.08
C ALA A 94 7.57 -22.09 6.50
N VAL A 95 6.59 -22.30 5.63
CA VAL A 95 5.58 -23.35 5.73
C VAL A 95 5.70 -24.22 4.49
N GLU A 96 5.99 -25.50 4.65
CA GLU A 96 6.30 -26.43 3.57
C GLU A 96 5.44 -27.68 3.66
N ASP A 97 4.76 -28.03 2.56
CA ASP A 97 3.95 -29.24 2.44
C ASP A 97 4.61 -30.26 1.53
N PHE A 98 4.62 -31.51 1.96
CA PHE A 98 5.22 -32.64 1.27
C PHE A 98 4.20 -33.74 1.00
N ASP A 99 4.37 -34.45 -0.11
CA ASP A 99 3.62 -35.67 -0.39
C ASP A 99 4.16 -36.88 0.41
N ALA A 100 3.54 -38.04 0.20
CA ALA A 100 3.93 -39.31 0.81
C ALA A 100 5.37 -39.77 0.53
N ASN A 101 6.04 -39.21 -0.48
CA ASN A 101 7.42 -39.52 -0.85
C ASN A 101 8.41 -38.43 -0.41
N TRP A 102 7.99 -37.50 0.44
CA TRP A 102 8.77 -36.33 0.84
C TRP A 102 9.13 -35.40 -0.32
N VAL A 103 8.32 -35.39 -1.38
CA VAL A 103 8.46 -34.42 -2.47
C VAL A 103 7.68 -33.18 -2.08
N LEU A 104 8.34 -32.01 -2.13
CA LEU A 104 7.70 -30.72 -1.85
C LEU A 104 6.55 -30.48 -2.85
N VAL A 105 5.37 -30.19 -2.31
CA VAL A 105 4.12 -29.90 -3.06
C VAL A 105 3.87 -28.39 -3.11
N SER A 106 4.05 -27.72 -1.97
CA SER A 106 3.94 -26.27 -1.84
C SER A 106 4.86 -25.77 -0.74
N ALA A 107 5.31 -24.52 -0.86
CA ALA A 107 5.85 -23.81 0.28
C ALA A 107 5.47 -22.33 0.22
N HIS A 108 5.33 -21.71 1.38
CA HIS A 108 5.35 -20.27 1.55
C HIS A 108 6.58 -19.92 2.37
N VAL A 109 7.52 -19.16 1.79
CA VAL A 109 8.81 -18.87 2.40
C VAL A 109 8.99 -17.36 2.48
N GLU A 110 9.02 -16.85 3.69
CA GLU A 110 9.43 -15.49 3.99
C GLU A 110 10.85 -15.50 4.53
N THR A 111 11.74 -14.72 3.91
CA THR A 111 13.10 -14.51 4.38
C THR A 111 13.38 -13.03 4.59
N VAL A 112 14.02 -12.70 5.70
CA VAL A 112 14.50 -11.36 6.02
C VAL A 112 16.02 -11.43 6.15
N SER A 113 16.74 -10.53 5.48
CA SER A 113 18.19 -10.42 5.63
C SER A 113 18.55 -10.07 7.08
N ALA A 114 19.77 -10.41 7.50
CA ALA A 114 20.21 -10.18 8.88
C ALA A 114 20.16 -8.70 9.31
N ASP A 115 20.30 -7.77 8.36
CA ASP A 115 20.19 -6.32 8.59
C ASP A 115 18.75 -5.78 8.56
N GLY A 116 17.75 -6.64 8.27
CA GLY A 116 16.35 -6.25 8.12
C GLY A 116 16.03 -5.42 6.87
N LEU A 117 17.02 -5.11 6.03
CA LEU A 117 16.87 -4.21 4.88
C LEU A 117 16.25 -4.89 3.66
N ARG A 118 16.34 -6.21 3.56
CA ARG A 118 15.78 -7.00 2.47
C ARG A 118 14.80 -8.04 3.01
N ARG A 119 13.59 -8.02 2.50
CA ARG A 119 12.54 -9.02 2.76
C ARG A 119 12.16 -9.67 1.46
N SER A 120 12.06 -10.98 1.40
CA SER A 120 11.48 -11.69 0.26
C SER A 120 10.43 -12.67 0.71
N VAL A 121 9.33 -12.72 -0.04
CA VAL A 121 8.23 -13.66 0.15
C VAL A 121 8.15 -14.49 -1.13
N GLU A 122 8.31 -15.79 -1.04
CA GLU A 122 8.27 -16.73 -2.17
C GLU A 122 7.20 -17.78 -1.95
N ASP A 123 6.35 -17.98 -2.97
CA ASP A 123 5.43 -19.12 -3.02
C ASP A 123 6.02 -20.16 -3.96
N LEU A 124 6.33 -21.34 -3.42
CA LEU A 124 6.90 -22.46 -4.17
C LEU A 124 5.79 -23.45 -4.52
N GLY A 125 5.84 -23.97 -5.75
CA GLY A 125 5.06 -25.10 -6.21
C GLY A 125 5.79 -26.43 -6.08
N PRO A 126 5.23 -27.49 -6.71
CA PRO A 126 5.83 -28.82 -6.67
C PRO A 126 7.28 -28.81 -7.17
N GLY A 127 8.17 -29.48 -6.43
CA GLY A 127 9.59 -29.53 -6.77
C GLY A 127 10.37 -28.24 -6.45
N GLY A 128 9.80 -27.30 -5.70
CA GLY A 128 10.47 -26.05 -5.30
C GLY A 128 10.50 -24.98 -6.39
N ILE A 129 9.66 -25.13 -7.42
CA ILE A 129 9.52 -24.14 -8.49
C ILE A 129 8.86 -22.89 -7.93
N VAL A 130 9.53 -21.74 -7.99
CA VAL A 130 8.93 -20.45 -7.60
C VAL A 130 7.74 -20.15 -8.49
N LYS A 131 6.55 -19.97 -7.92
CA LYS A 131 5.33 -19.53 -8.61
C LYS A 131 5.18 -18.02 -8.61
N SER A 132 5.51 -17.40 -7.48
CA SER A 132 5.53 -15.96 -7.28
C SER A 132 6.60 -15.62 -6.26
N ALA A 133 7.25 -14.48 -6.43
CA ALA A 133 8.07 -13.90 -5.39
C ALA A 133 7.88 -12.38 -5.34
N THR A 134 7.86 -11.82 -4.14
CA THR A 134 7.97 -10.38 -3.94
C THR A 134 9.21 -10.09 -3.12
N VAL A 135 10.10 -9.24 -3.63
CA VAL A 135 11.32 -8.83 -2.93
C VAL A 135 11.20 -7.35 -2.62
N VAL A 136 11.32 -6.99 -1.35
CA VAL A 136 11.34 -5.61 -0.86
C VAL A 136 12.73 -5.31 -0.33
N THR A 137 13.37 -4.26 -0.83
CA THR A 137 14.67 -3.78 -0.35
C THR A 137 14.55 -2.32 0.07
N THR A 138 14.82 -2.01 1.34
CA THR A 138 14.78 -0.66 1.88
C THR A 138 16.18 -0.20 2.27
N SER A 139 16.64 0.92 1.74
CA SER A 139 17.92 1.54 2.12
C SER A 139 17.88 3.05 1.90
N GLY A 140 18.36 3.82 2.88
CA GLY A 140 18.52 5.27 2.73
C GLY A 140 17.24 6.05 2.41
N GLY A 141 16.07 5.61 2.92
CA GLY A 141 14.77 6.24 2.62
C GLY A 141 14.17 5.87 1.25
N ARG A 142 14.80 4.94 0.54
CA ARG A 142 14.33 4.35 -0.72
C ARG A 142 13.91 2.90 -0.47
N THR A 143 12.72 2.53 -0.90
CA THR A 143 12.20 1.15 -0.90
C THR A 143 11.99 0.72 -2.34
N VAL A 144 12.56 -0.42 -2.71
CA VAL A 144 12.39 -1.06 -4.02
C VAL A 144 11.62 -2.35 -3.82
N THR A 145 10.49 -2.48 -4.48
CA THR A 145 9.66 -3.69 -4.49
C THR A 145 9.73 -4.32 -5.88
N GLU A 146 10.16 -5.56 -5.96
CA GLU A 146 10.26 -6.33 -7.20
C GLU A 146 9.23 -7.46 -7.15
N HIS A 147 8.38 -7.55 -8.18
CA HIS A 147 7.39 -8.62 -8.30
C HIS A 147 7.84 -9.60 -9.38
N PHE A 148 8.01 -10.85 -9.00
CA PHE A 148 8.39 -11.94 -9.87
C PHE A 148 7.25 -12.95 -10.02
N GLY A 149 7.09 -13.46 -11.24
CA GLY A 149 6.22 -14.59 -11.54
C GLY A 149 6.95 -15.92 -11.43
N GLU A 150 6.48 -16.89 -12.21
CA GLU A 150 7.04 -18.23 -12.22
C GLU A 150 8.53 -18.21 -12.59
N ASN A 151 9.34 -19.03 -11.92
CA ASN A 151 10.79 -19.13 -12.12
C ASN A 151 11.56 -17.81 -11.93
N ARG A 152 11.05 -16.92 -11.07
CA ARG A 152 11.63 -15.60 -10.81
C ARG A 152 11.75 -14.72 -12.07
N VAL A 153 10.84 -14.86 -13.02
CA VAL A 153 10.72 -13.91 -14.13
C VAL A 153 10.15 -12.59 -13.58
N LEU A 154 10.92 -11.50 -13.66
CA LEU A 154 10.46 -10.18 -13.22
C LEU A 154 9.24 -9.75 -14.03
N LEU A 155 8.17 -9.31 -13.35
CA LEU A 155 6.92 -8.85 -13.96
C LEU A 155 6.79 -7.33 -13.89
N SER A 156 7.15 -6.75 -12.74
CA SER A 156 7.11 -5.31 -12.48
C SER A 156 7.99 -4.93 -11.31
N GLY A 157 8.30 -3.64 -11.21
CA GLY A 157 8.99 -3.05 -10.08
C GLY A 157 8.26 -1.81 -9.58
N GLU A 158 8.41 -1.50 -8.30
CA GLU A 158 7.97 -0.26 -7.68
C GLU A 158 9.13 0.33 -6.88
N VAL A 159 9.37 1.64 -7.01
CA VAL A 159 10.37 2.35 -6.21
C VAL A 159 9.67 3.46 -5.45
N VAL A 160 9.68 3.38 -4.12
CA VAL A 160 9.19 4.42 -3.23
C VAL A 160 10.38 5.17 -2.63
N THR A 161 10.51 6.45 -2.93
CA THR A 161 11.51 7.34 -2.33
C THR A 161 10.84 8.32 -1.39
N LYS A 162 11.21 8.30 -0.11
CA LYS A 162 10.68 9.19 0.92
C LYS A 162 11.73 10.18 1.39
N THR A 163 11.40 11.46 1.35
CA THR A 163 12.12 12.54 2.02
C THR A 163 11.27 13.10 3.17
N ALA A 164 11.69 14.19 3.81
CA ALA A 164 10.91 14.82 4.88
C ALA A 164 9.54 15.34 4.39
N ASP A 165 9.48 15.88 3.17
CA ASP A 165 8.30 16.59 2.64
C ASP A 165 7.71 15.91 1.39
N THR A 166 8.33 14.84 0.89
CA THR A 166 7.96 14.21 -0.39
C THR A 166 7.94 12.70 -0.30
N VAL A 167 6.93 12.09 -0.92
CA VAL A 167 6.88 10.66 -1.20
C VAL A 167 6.71 10.50 -2.71
N THR A 168 7.67 9.84 -3.34
CA THR A 168 7.63 9.55 -4.79
C THR A 168 7.53 8.05 -4.98
N THR A 169 6.50 7.59 -5.67
CA THR A 169 6.31 6.19 -6.08
C THR A 169 6.45 6.08 -7.60
N GLU A 170 7.47 5.38 -8.05
CA GLU A 170 7.73 5.08 -9.47
C GLU A 170 7.33 3.64 -9.76
N HIS A 171 6.58 3.41 -10.85
CA HIS A 171 6.19 2.07 -11.29
C HIS A 171 6.94 1.70 -12.57
N TYR A 172 7.45 0.47 -12.64
CA TYR A 172 8.26 -0.04 -13.73
C TYR A 172 7.70 -1.34 -14.29
N ASP A 173 7.89 -1.56 -15.59
CA ASP A 173 7.62 -2.84 -16.23
C ASP A 173 8.74 -3.88 -15.98
N ALA A 174 8.58 -5.08 -16.54
CA ALA A 174 9.55 -6.17 -16.45
C ALA A 174 10.96 -5.83 -17.01
N ALA A 175 11.08 -4.79 -17.87
CA ALA A 175 12.34 -4.32 -18.42
C ALA A 175 12.92 -3.14 -17.62
N TRP A 176 12.37 -2.85 -16.44
CA TRP A 176 12.68 -1.67 -15.63
C TRP A 176 12.49 -0.34 -16.38
N LYS A 177 11.56 -0.32 -17.34
CA LYS A 177 11.14 0.93 -17.97
C LYS A 177 10.02 1.55 -17.13
N LEU A 178 10.20 2.82 -16.77
CA LEU A 178 9.18 3.57 -16.03
C LEU A 178 7.87 3.56 -16.83
N THR A 179 6.77 3.20 -16.19
CA THR A 179 5.43 3.21 -16.80
C THR A 179 4.61 4.40 -16.32
N SER A 180 4.76 4.77 -15.05
CA SER A 180 4.11 5.91 -14.42
C SER A 180 4.83 6.28 -13.13
N ALA A 181 4.63 7.49 -12.65
CA ALA A 181 5.04 7.88 -11.30
C ALA A 181 3.96 8.70 -10.61
N HIS A 182 3.90 8.57 -9.29
CA HIS A 182 3.03 9.33 -8.39
C HIS A 182 3.92 10.06 -7.38
N ARG A 183 3.66 11.34 -7.15
CA ARG A 183 4.40 12.13 -6.17
C ARG A 183 3.44 12.87 -5.25
N GLU A 184 3.56 12.61 -3.96
CA GLU A 184 2.89 13.35 -2.91
C GLU A 184 3.88 14.33 -2.28
N ILE A 185 3.51 15.61 -2.21
CA ILE A 185 4.30 16.67 -1.59
C ILE A 185 3.47 17.25 -0.45
N THR A 186 3.96 17.13 0.78
CA THR A 186 3.34 17.75 1.96
C THR A 186 4.32 18.73 2.59
N THR A 187 4.00 20.01 2.50
CA THR A 187 4.74 21.10 3.16
C THR A 187 3.80 21.88 4.07
N SER A 188 4.33 22.72 4.97
CA SER A 188 3.50 23.50 5.90
C SER A 188 2.47 24.36 5.13
N GLY A 189 1.19 23.96 5.20
CA GLY A 189 0.07 24.66 4.57
C GLY A 189 -0.21 24.30 3.10
N LYS A 190 0.47 23.29 2.52
CA LYS A 190 0.21 22.85 1.15
C LYS A 190 0.44 21.34 0.99
N THR A 191 -0.53 20.66 0.39
CA THR A 191 -0.42 19.27 -0.06
C THR A 191 -0.67 19.22 -1.57
N SER A 192 0.20 18.53 -2.32
CA SER A 192 -0.06 18.20 -3.73
C SER A 192 0.10 16.72 -4.00
N ILE A 193 -0.79 16.20 -4.86
CA ILE A 193 -0.75 14.86 -5.42
C ILE A 193 -0.54 15.03 -6.92
N GLU A 194 0.58 14.52 -7.43
CA GLU A 194 1.03 14.74 -8.80
C GLU A 194 1.20 13.40 -9.52
N GLU A 195 0.61 13.27 -10.70
CA GLU A 195 0.67 12.08 -11.54
C GLU A 195 1.53 12.35 -12.77
N TYR A 196 2.42 11.42 -13.09
CA TYR A 196 3.39 11.51 -14.18
C TYR A 196 3.32 10.30 -15.10
N ASP A 197 3.60 10.53 -16.39
CA ASP A 197 3.79 9.45 -17.36
C ASP A 197 5.21 8.85 -17.30
N GLN A 198 5.45 7.85 -18.16
CA GLN A 198 6.75 7.18 -18.35
C GLN A 198 7.94 8.11 -18.68
N ASN A 199 7.70 9.35 -19.11
CA ASN A 199 8.74 10.33 -19.45
C ASN A 199 8.83 11.45 -18.38
N TRP A 200 8.25 11.24 -17.20
CA TRP A 200 8.15 12.27 -16.15
C TRP A 200 7.39 13.53 -16.60
N LYS A 201 6.49 13.42 -17.59
CA LYS A 201 5.59 14.51 -17.96
C LYS A 201 4.38 14.47 -17.04
N LEU A 202 4.08 15.62 -16.42
CA LEU A 202 2.90 15.76 -15.56
C LEU A 202 1.62 15.49 -16.38
N LEU A 203 0.78 14.59 -15.88
CA LEU A 203 -0.54 14.28 -16.42
C LEU A 203 -1.63 15.05 -15.68
N SER A 204 -1.56 15.03 -14.35
CA SER A 204 -2.52 15.67 -13.43
C SER A 204 -1.79 16.15 -12.18
N ALA A 205 -2.29 17.21 -11.56
CA ALA A 205 -2.00 17.48 -10.16
C ALA A 205 -3.24 17.97 -9.41
N HIS A 206 -3.44 17.47 -8.20
CA HIS A 206 -4.40 18.00 -7.25
C HIS A 206 -3.64 18.77 -6.18
N VAL A 207 -3.94 20.06 -5.99
CA VAL A 207 -3.25 20.92 -5.03
C VAL A 207 -4.24 21.48 -4.04
N GLU A 208 -3.99 21.19 -2.77
CA GLU A 208 -4.68 21.79 -1.65
C GLU A 208 -3.75 22.75 -0.91
N THR A 209 -4.16 24.02 -0.78
CA THR A 209 -3.45 25.03 0.02
C THR A 209 -4.35 25.46 1.18
N ARG A 210 -3.89 25.27 2.41
CA ARG A 210 -4.60 25.69 3.63
C ARG A 210 -3.75 26.68 4.42
N THR A 211 -4.31 27.86 4.65
CA THR A 211 -3.82 28.84 5.62
C THR A 211 -4.96 29.25 6.54
N ALA A 212 -4.67 29.97 7.62
CA ALA A 212 -5.68 30.44 8.57
C ALA A 212 -6.79 31.30 7.92
N THR A 213 -6.54 31.88 6.75
CA THR A 213 -7.46 32.79 6.05
C THR A 213 -7.80 32.36 4.63
N ARG A 214 -7.26 31.22 4.16
CA ARG A 214 -7.44 30.78 2.78
C ARG A 214 -7.44 29.26 2.65
N ILE A 215 -8.40 28.73 1.92
CA ILE A 215 -8.42 27.34 1.45
C ILE A 215 -8.51 27.40 -0.07
N ALA A 216 -7.55 26.82 -0.78
CA ALA A 216 -7.60 26.68 -2.23
C ALA A 216 -7.48 25.20 -2.60
N ILE A 217 -8.43 24.72 -3.40
CA ILE A 217 -8.42 23.37 -3.98
C ILE A 217 -8.36 23.56 -5.48
N GLU A 218 -7.26 23.16 -6.11
CA GLU A 218 -6.94 23.46 -7.49
C GLU A 218 -6.54 22.17 -8.22
N ASP A 219 -7.20 21.88 -9.34
CA ASP A 219 -6.89 20.75 -10.21
C ASP A 219 -6.16 21.24 -11.46
N TYR A 220 -5.02 20.61 -11.73
CA TYR A 220 -4.13 20.94 -12.83
C TYR A 220 -4.07 19.79 -13.83
N GLY A 221 -3.98 20.13 -15.11
CA GLY A 221 -3.67 19.18 -16.19
C GLY A 221 -2.18 19.16 -16.51
N PRO A 222 -1.83 18.65 -17.71
CA PRO A 222 -0.47 18.72 -18.22
C PRO A 222 0.06 20.16 -18.23
N ASP A 223 1.37 20.30 -18.04
CA ASP A 223 2.08 21.58 -18.02
C ASP A 223 1.60 22.56 -16.93
N TRP A 224 1.04 22.05 -15.82
CA TRP A 224 0.48 22.85 -14.73
C TRP A 224 -0.59 23.85 -15.17
N LEU A 225 -1.33 23.51 -16.23
CA LEU A 225 -2.49 24.30 -16.65
C LEU A 225 -3.63 24.01 -15.68
N LEU A 226 -4.01 25.02 -14.88
CA LEU A 226 -5.20 24.92 -14.03
C LEU A 226 -6.39 24.56 -14.91
N LYS A 227 -7.10 23.48 -14.58
CA LYS A 227 -8.35 23.05 -15.23
C LYS A 227 -9.56 23.63 -14.50
N SER A 228 -9.56 23.50 -13.17
CA SER A 228 -10.60 23.99 -12.27
C SER A 228 -10.01 24.30 -10.91
N GLY A 229 -10.63 25.20 -10.16
CA GLY A 229 -10.28 25.40 -8.77
C GLY A 229 -11.35 26.14 -8.00
N THR A 230 -11.34 25.96 -6.69
CA THR A 230 -12.16 26.72 -5.75
C THR A 230 -11.25 27.39 -4.73
N VAL A 231 -11.36 28.71 -4.59
CA VAL A 231 -10.59 29.49 -3.61
C VAL A 231 -11.54 30.13 -2.61
N THR A 232 -11.47 29.68 -1.37
CA THR A 232 -12.19 30.25 -0.24
C THR A 232 -11.26 31.18 0.54
N THR A 233 -11.63 32.45 0.67
CA THR A 233 -10.91 33.46 1.45
C THR A 233 -11.78 33.93 2.61
N ILE A 234 -11.25 33.88 3.84
CA ILE A 234 -11.93 34.29 5.06
C ILE A 234 -11.27 35.57 5.58
N SER A 235 -12.06 36.63 5.75
CA SER A 235 -11.63 37.93 6.27
C SER A 235 -12.66 38.47 7.26
N GLY A 236 -12.49 38.14 8.55
CA GLY A 236 -13.43 38.52 9.60
C GLY A 236 -14.77 37.78 9.44
N SER A 237 -15.89 38.51 9.36
CA SER A 237 -17.22 37.94 9.12
C SER A 237 -17.58 37.75 7.64
N LYS A 238 -16.62 38.00 6.74
CA LYS A 238 -16.78 37.85 5.30
C LYS A 238 -16.01 36.61 4.81
N THR A 239 -16.70 35.76 4.06
CA THR A 239 -16.10 34.65 3.30
C THR A 239 -16.34 34.89 1.82
N THR A 240 -15.32 34.76 0.98
CA THR A 240 -15.44 34.81 -0.48
C THR A 240 -15.08 33.44 -1.03
N VAL A 241 -15.92 32.86 -1.89
CA VAL A 241 -15.64 31.62 -2.62
C VAL A 241 -15.53 31.97 -4.11
N GLU A 242 -14.36 31.76 -4.70
CA GLU A 242 -14.08 32.02 -6.10
C GLU A 242 -14.03 30.69 -6.86
N HIS A 243 -14.78 30.59 -7.95
CA HIS A 243 -14.72 29.44 -8.86
C HIS A 243 -13.87 29.79 -10.07
N LEU A 244 -12.75 29.09 -10.20
CA LEU A 244 -11.77 29.29 -11.25
C LEU A 244 -11.93 28.22 -12.33
N GLY A 245 -11.90 28.65 -13.59
CA GLY A 245 -11.81 27.79 -14.75
C GLY A 245 -10.38 27.67 -15.27
N ALA A 246 -10.28 27.18 -16.51
CA ALA A 246 -9.00 26.99 -17.17
C ALA A 246 -8.16 28.28 -17.19
N GLY A 247 -6.88 28.19 -16.83
CA GLY A 247 -5.97 29.35 -16.83
C GLY A 247 -6.27 30.40 -15.74
N ARG A 248 -6.88 30.00 -14.62
CA ARG A 248 -7.27 30.89 -13.50
C ARG A 248 -8.26 31.99 -13.91
N VAL A 249 -9.02 31.77 -14.99
CA VAL A 249 -10.11 32.66 -15.35
C VAL A 249 -11.18 32.53 -14.27
N LEU A 250 -11.45 33.63 -13.55
CA LEU A 250 -12.58 33.68 -12.62
C LEU A 250 -13.86 33.50 -13.41
N LEU A 251 -14.63 32.45 -13.08
CA LEU A 251 -15.90 32.17 -13.74
C LEU A 251 -17.05 32.82 -12.99
N SER A 252 -17.03 32.68 -11.66
CA SER A 252 -17.96 33.28 -10.72
C SER A 252 -17.30 33.43 -9.35
N ALA A 253 -17.89 34.28 -8.51
CA ALA A 253 -17.55 34.32 -7.10
C ALA A 253 -18.80 34.53 -6.25
N GLU A 254 -18.79 34.00 -5.05
CA GLU A 254 -19.81 34.20 -4.04
C GLU A 254 -19.18 34.90 -2.83
N THR A 255 -19.84 35.92 -2.31
CA THR A 255 -19.42 36.53 -1.03
C THR A 255 -20.50 36.37 0.01
N PHE A 256 -20.14 35.77 1.14
CA PHE A 256 -20.97 35.56 2.31
C PHE A 256 -20.57 36.58 3.37
N VAL A 257 -21.51 37.38 3.84
CA VAL A 257 -21.30 38.32 4.96
C VAL A 257 -22.31 37.99 6.05
N VAL A 258 -21.81 37.51 7.19
CA VAL A 258 -22.64 37.17 8.35
C VAL A 258 -22.72 38.38 9.29
N SER A 259 -23.94 38.77 9.66
CA SER A 259 -24.23 39.85 10.61
C SER A 259 -25.43 39.49 11.48
N GLY A 260 -25.18 39.01 12.69
CA GLY A 260 -26.21 38.44 13.56
C GLY A 260 -26.89 37.23 12.91
N ASP A 261 -28.22 37.21 12.89
CA ASP A 261 -29.02 36.11 12.29
C ASP A 261 -29.23 36.26 10.77
N THR A 262 -28.49 37.18 10.13
CA THR A 262 -28.60 37.43 8.69
C THR A 262 -27.29 37.14 7.98
N THR A 263 -27.37 36.35 6.92
CA THR A 263 -26.29 36.12 5.95
C THR A 263 -26.65 36.82 4.64
N THR A 264 -25.78 37.70 4.17
CA THR A 264 -25.90 38.29 2.83
C THR A 264 -24.98 37.53 1.89
N ILE A 265 -25.55 36.94 0.84
CA ILE A 265 -24.80 36.25 -0.23
C ILE A 265 -24.82 37.17 -1.45
N THR A 266 -23.67 37.46 -2.04
CA THR A 266 -23.61 38.22 -3.30
C THR A 266 -22.99 37.34 -4.36
N HIS A 267 -23.74 37.12 -5.45
CA HIS A 267 -23.32 36.34 -6.60
C HIS A 267 -22.67 37.27 -7.62
N LEU A 268 -21.43 36.99 -7.97
CA LEU A 268 -20.59 37.82 -8.83
C LEU A 268 -20.23 37.05 -10.11
N ASP A 269 -20.17 37.75 -11.24
CA ASP A 269 -19.61 37.20 -12.47
C ASP A 269 -18.08 37.11 -12.43
N GLY A 270 -17.47 36.54 -13.47
CA GLY A 270 -16.02 36.50 -13.66
C GLY A 270 -15.31 37.86 -13.73
N LYS A 271 -16.04 38.98 -13.77
CA LYS A 271 -15.54 40.36 -13.69
C LYS A 271 -15.86 41.02 -12.35
N LEU A 272 -16.28 40.23 -11.36
CA LEU A 272 -16.69 40.68 -10.02
C LEU A 272 -17.84 41.68 -10.03
N LYS A 273 -18.66 41.69 -11.08
CA LYS A 273 -19.90 42.47 -11.11
C LYS A 273 -20.99 41.66 -10.43
N THR A 274 -21.74 42.31 -9.56
CA THR A 274 -22.93 41.72 -8.97
C THR A 274 -23.89 41.30 -10.08
N LEU A 275 -24.19 40.01 -10.12
CA LEU A 275 -25.26 39.45 -10.97
C LEU A 275 -26.57 39.48 -10.20
N SER A 276 -26.50 39.06 -8.95
CA SER A 276 -27.64 38.96 -8.03
C SER A 276 -27.13 38.94 -6.59
N GLY A 277 -28.06 39.06 -5.64
CA GLY A 277 -27.76 38.91 -4.23
C GLY A 277 -28.90 38.24 -3.50
N GLU A 278 -28.57 37.62 -2.38
CA GLU A 278 -29.50 37.00 -1.47
C GLU A 278 -29.29 37.57 -0.07
N LYS A 279 -30.39 37.74 0.66
CA LYS A 279 -30.34 37.92 2.11
C LYS A 279 -31.13 36.81 2.76
N VAL A 280 -30.41 35.94 3.48
CA VAL A 280 -30.98 34.86 4.26
C VAL A 280 -31.05 35.33 5.70
N THR A 281 -32.26 35.48 6.22
CA THR A 281 -32.50 35.77 7.64
C THR A 281 -33.16 34.57 8.29
N VAL A 282 -32.59 34.09 9.40
CA VAL A 282 -33.15 32.99 10.20
C VAL A 282 -33.78 33.59 11.46
N THR A 283 -35.03 33.26 11.75
CA THR A 283 -35.71 33.72 12.97
C THR A 283 -36.58 32.58 13.50
N GLY A 284 -36.08 31.84 14.49
CA GLY A 284 -36.69 30.58 14.91
C GLY A 284 -36.68 29.55 13.77
N ASP A 285 -37.80 28.88 13.53
CA ASP A 285 -37.97 27.87 12.47
C ASP A 285 -38.33 28.44 11.10
N VAL A 286 -38.10 29.74 10.91
CA VAL A 286 -38.40 30.46 9.66
C VAL A 286 -37.11 30.96 9.04
N THR A 287 -36.85 30.53 7.81
CA THR A 287 -35.79 31.07 6.96
C THR A 287 -36.43 31.92 5.88
N THR A 288 -36.05 33.20 5.80
CA THR A 288 -36.49 34.07 4.70
C THR A 288 -35.30 34.39 3.83
N THR A 289 -35.36 34.01 2.56
CA THR A 289 -34.37 34.34 1.52
C THR A 289 -34.95 35.40 0.62
N LYS A 290 -34.37 36.60 0.60
CA LYS A 290 -34.76 37.67 -0.33
C LYS A 290 -33.80 37.68 -1.50
N PHE A 291 -34.32 37.62 -2.73
CA PHE A 291 -33.53 37.64 -3.96
C PHE A 291 -33.53 39.04 -4.56
N TYR A 292 -32.35 39.50 -4.96
CA TYR A 292 -32.10 40.82 -5.49
C TYR A 292 -31.40 40.75 -6.84
N ASP A 293 -31.65 41.74 -7.69
CA ASP A 293 -30.86 41.92 -8.92
C ASP A 293 -29.49 42.56 -8.64
N ALA A 294 -28.72 42.76 -9.71
CA ALA A 294 -27.44 43.45 -9.68
C ALA A 294 -27.45 44.85 -9.03
N ALA A 295 -28.60 45.53 -9.03
CA ALA A 295 -28.79 46.87 -8.44
C ALA A 295 -29.36 46.80 -7.01
N TRP A 296 -29.42 45.62 -6.40
CA TRP A 296 -30.06 45.36 -5.11
C TRP A 296 -31.55 45.74 -5.05
N LYS A 297 -32.23 45.73 -6.21
CA LYS A 297 -33.68 45.81 -6.25
C LYS A 297 -34.25 44.44 -5.94
N LEU A 298 -35.18 44.37 -4.99
CA LEU A 298 -35.87 43.13 -4.65
C LEU A 298 -36.56 42.59 -5.91
N LEU A 299 -36.24 41.36 -6.28
CA LEU A 299 -36.91 40.64 -7.37
C LEU A 299 -38.04 39.79 -6.83
N GLY A 300 -37.82 39.21 -5.65
CA GLY A 300 -38.77 38.40 -4.92
C GLY A 300 -38.19 37.91 -3.61
N SER A 301 -38.95 37.14 -2.89
CA SER A 301 -38.48 36.48 -1.68
C SER A 301 -39.08 35.11 -1.54
N GLU A 302 -38.34 34.20 -0.95
CA GLU A 302 -38.83 32.92 -0.46
C GLU A 302 -38.87 32.94 1.06
N LYS A 303 -39.99 32.47 1.59
CA LYS A 303 -40.13 32.19 3.01
C LYS A 303 -40.29 30.69 3.16
N VAL A 304 -39.30 30.07 3.79
CA VAL A 304 -39.34 28.68 4.19
C VAL A 304 -39.72 28.65 5.66
N SER A 305 -40.88 28.08 5.97
CA SER A 305 -41.33 27.87 7.35
C SER A 305 -41.51 26.39 7.59
N LYS A 306 -40.93 25.89 8.67
CA LYS A 306 -41.15 24.51 9.10
C LYS A 306 -42.36 24.47 10.02
N ILE A 307 -43.36 23.67 9.64
CA ILE A 307 -44.56 23.43 10.47
C ILE A 307 -44.65 21.93 10.69
N GLY A 308 -44.08 21.45 11.79
CA GLY A 308 -43.90 20.01 12.03
C GLY A 308 -42.87 19.40 11.07
N THR A 309 -43.28 18.38 10.29
CA THR A 309 -42.45 17.71 9.28
C THR A 309 -42.54 18.33 7.88
N VAL A 310 -43.49 19.24 7.67
CA VAL A 310 -43.75 19.86 6.37
C VAL A 310 -42.94 21.14 6.22
N THR A 311 -42.28 21.27 5.07
CA THR A 311 -41.56 22.48 4.67
C THR A 311 -42.42 23.26 3.70
N LEU A 312 -42.88 24.44 4.13
CA LEU A 312 -43.64 25.34 3.29
C LEU A 312 -42.70 26.38 2.67
N THR A 313 -42.55 26.36 1.34
CA THR A 313 -41.84 27.39 0.58
C THR A 313 -42.85 28.30 -0.09
N GLN A 314 -42.92 29.54 0.38
CA GLN A 314 -43.78 30.56 -0.19
C GLN A 314 -42.90 31.54 -0.98
N SER A 315 -43.17 31.67 -2.28
CA SER A 315 -42.49 32.64 -3.14
C SER A 315 -43.35 33.90 -3.27
N PHE A 316 -42.70 35.05 -3.17
CA PHE A 316 -43.31 36.37 -3.28
C PHE A 316 -42.60 37.17 -4.38
N ASP A 317 -43.33 38.00 -5.11
CA ASP A 317 -42.74 38.98 -6.02
C ASP A 317 -42.11 40.18 -5.29
N ALA A 318 -41.51 41.08 -6.07
CA ALA A 318 -40.92 42.32 -5.59
C ALA A 318 -41.87 43.26 -4.82
N ALA A 319 -43.19 43.14 -5.02
CA ALA A 319 -44.22 43.91 -4.31
C ALA A 319 -44.72 43.18 -3.05
N ASN A 320 -44.04 42.07 -2.68
CA ASN A 320 -44.42 41.17 -1.59
C ASN A 320 -45.79 40.52 -1.79
N LYS A 321 -46.24 40.39 -3.04
CA LYS A 321 -47.42 39.60 -3.39
C LYS A 321 -46.98 38.16 -3.61
N GLN A 322 -47.64 37.25 -2.91
CA GLN A 322 -47.38 35.81 -3.04
C GLN A 322 -47.66 35.35 -4.47
N THR A 323 -46.65 34.76 -5.13
CA THR A 323 -46.71 34.31 -6.52
C THR A 323 -46.82 32.81 -6.65
N ALA A 324 -46.23 32.07 -5.71
CA ALA A 324 -46.29 30.61 -5.67
C ALA A 324 -46.24 30.10 -4.23
N VAL A 325 -46.79 28.90 -4.03
CA VAL A 325 -46.64 28.13 -2.81
C VAL A 325 -46.30 26.72 -3.21
N HIS A 326 -45.18 26.24 -2.71
CA HIS A 326 -44.77 24.87 -2.83
C HIS A 326 -44.71 24.30 -1.42
N ALA A 327 -45.50 23.27 -1.16
CA ALA A 327 -45.40 22.50 0.07
C ALA A 327 -44.61 21.23 -0.28
N PHE A 328 -43.52 21.01 0.44
CA PHE A 328 -42.71 19.81 0.30
C PHE A 328 -42.83 19.02 1.60
N ASP A 329 -43.21 17.75 1.48
CA ASP A 329 -42.87 16.75 2.47
C ASP A 329 -41.47 16.19 2.18
N ALA A 330 -41.06 15.14 2.91
CA ALA A 330 -39.74 14.55 2.76
C ALA A 330 -39.45 13.91 1.37
N THR A 331 -40.41 13.90 0.42
CA THR A 331 -40.32 13.13 -0.84
C THR A 331 -40.15 13.95 -2.14
N GLY A 332 -40.40 15.27 -2.16
CA GLY A 332 -39.77 16.23 -3.10
C GLY A 332 -40.18 16.35 -4.60
N ILE A 333 -41.46 16.45 -5.01
CA ILE A 333 -41.82 16.71 -6.45
C ILE A 333 -42.87 17.85 -6.65
N ALA A 334 -42.67 18.74 -7.66
CA ALA A 334 -43.70 19.67 -8.16
C ALA A 334 -43.62 19.97 -9.69
N ALA A 335 -44.75 19.81 -10.40
CA ALA A 335 -45.11 20.43 -11.69
C ALA A 335 -46.65 20.54 -11.73
N THR A 336 -47.20 21.43 -10.92
CA THR A 336 -48.59 21.33 -10.50
C THR A 336 -49.23 22.71 -10.34
N ALA A 337 -50.29 22.98 -11.12
CA ALA A 337 -51.12 24.16 -10.90
C ALA A 337 -52.17 23.83 -9.83
N VAL A 338 -52.09 24.49 -8.68
CA VAL A 338 -53.00 24.26 -7.55
C VAL A 338 -54.11 25.31 -7.56
N LEU A 339 -55.34 24.87 -7.90
CA LEU A 339 -56.56 25.67 -7.82
C LEU A 339 -57.26 25.39 -6.49
N THR A 340 -57.33 26.38 -5.61
CA THR A 340 -58.06 26.27 -4.34
C THR A 340 -59.42 26.97 -4.41
N ALA A 341 -60.49 26.26 -4.05
CA ALA A 341 -61.84 26.80 -3.94
C ALA A 341 -62.54 26.25 -2.67
N GLY A 342 -62.48 27.03 -1.58
CA GLY A 342 -62.93 26.56 -0.26
C GLY A 342 -62.05 25.40 0.24
N ASP A 343 -62.66 24.32 0.71
CA ASP A 343 -61.94 23.14 1.20
C ASP A 343 -61.50 22.17 0.08
N LYS A 344 -61.73 22.55 -1.18
CA LYS A 344 -61.34 21.78 -2.38
C LYS A 344 -60.06 22.35 -2.98
N VAL A 345 -59.05 21.49 -3.14
CA VAL A 345 -57.78 21.73 -3.82
C VAL A 345 -57.76 20.88 -5.08
N THR A 346 -57.65 21.50 -6.25
CA THR A 346 -57.50 20.78 -7.52
C THR A 346 -56.11 21.05 -8.07
N THR A 347 -55.33 19.99 -8.15
CA THR A 347 -53.97 19.97 -8.67
C THR A 347 -54.02 19.48 -10.11
N LEU A 348 -53.69 20.35 -11.06
CA LEU A 348 -53.65 20.02 -12.48
C LEU A 348 -52.22 19.69 -12.89
N SER A 349 -52.04 18.53 -13.52
CA SER A 349 -50.78 18.08 -14.11
C SER A 349 -50.90 18.16 -15.65
N PHE A 350 -49.98 18.87 -16.27
CA PHE A 350 -49.94 19.06 -17.72
C PHE A 350 -48.78 18.27 -18.33
N ALA A 351 -48.99 17.68 -19.50
CA ALA A 351 -47.92 17.14 -20.33
C ALA A 351 -47.04 18.27 -20.89
N LEU A 352 -45.85 17.92 -21.40
CA LEU A 352 -44.87 18.87 -21.95
C LEU A 352 -45.40 19.68 -23.14
N ASP A 353 -46.43 19.20 -23.83
CA ASP A 353 -47.10 19.90 -24.94
C ASP A 353 -48.22 20.85 -24.47
N GLY A 354 -48.41 21.00 -23.16
CA GLY A 354 -49.43 21.86 -22.54
C GLY A 354 -50.82 21.23 -22.46
N THR A 355 -51.00 19.98 -22.87
CA THR A 355 -52.27 19.27 -22.68
C THR A 355 -52.44 18.83 -21.22
N LEU A 356 -53.68 18.91 -20.70
CA LEU A 356 -53.98 18.36 -19.38
C LEU A 356 -53.87 16.84 -19.45
N ASP A 357 -52.90 16.27 -18.72
CA ASP A 357 -52.69 14.83 -18.68
C ASP A 357 -53.64 14.18 -17.66
N HIS A 358 -53.62 14.72 -16.44
CA HIS A 358 -54.49 14.29 -15.37
C HIS A 358 -54.76 15.41 -14.37
N SER A 359 -55.78 15.22 -13.54
CA SER A 359 -56.06 16.11 -12.42
C SER A 359 -56.23 15.33 -11.13
N LEU A 360 -55.68 15.88 -10.05
CA LEU A 360 -55.79 15.39 -8.69
C LEU A 360 -56.72 16.34 -7.93
N VAL A 361 -57.88 15.85 -7.52
CA VAL A 361 -58.86 16.64 -6.78
C VAL A 361 -58.84 16.19 -5.32
N ALA A 362 -58.25 17.00 -4.45
CA ALA A 362 -58.31 16.81 -3.01
C ALA A 362 -59.45 17.65 -2.40
N ILE A 363 -60.32 17.04 -1.59
CA ILE A 363 -61.36 17.71 -0.82
C ILE A 363 -61.08 17.39 0.65
N THR A 364 -60.74 18.41 1.43
CA THR A 364 -60.54 18.26 2.87
C THR A 364 -61.82 18.66 3.59
N SER A 365 -62.24 17.91 4.61
CA SER A 365 -63.36 18.29 5.48
C SER A 365 -63.03 17.84 6.90
N GLY A 366 -62.67 18.79 7.75
CA GLY A 366 -62.11 18.50 9.08
C GLY A 366 -60.82 17.68 8.96
N ASN A 367 -60.85 16.48 9.52
CA ASN A 367 -59.70 15.57 9.60
C ASN A 367 -59.61 14.58 8.42
N VAL A 368 -60.48 14.70 7.42
CA VAL A 368 -60.55 13.77 6.28
C VAL A 368 -60.20 14.52 5.01
N THR A 369 -59.24 14.03 4.24
CA THR A 369 -58.90 14.48 2.89
C THR A 369 -59.23 13.36 1.90
N LYS A 370 -60.12 13.65 0.95
CA LYS A 370 -60.44 12.74 -0.16
C LYS A 370 -59.72 13.22 -1.41
N THR A 371 -58.89 12.37 -1.99
CA THR A 371 -58.11 12.64 -3.18
C THR A 371 -58.63 11.80 -4.34
N GLU A 372 -59.06 12.42 -5.42
CA GLU A 372 -59.54 11.72 -6.62
C GLU A 372 -58.55 11.95 -7.76
N TYR A 373 -58.09 10.88 -8.40
CA TYR A 373 -57.32 10.98 -9.64
C TYR A 373 -58.26 10.84 -10.83
N LEU A 374 -58.34 11.90 -11.61
CA LEU A 374 -59.16 11.98 -12.81
C LEU A 374 -58.23 12.03 -14.02
N ASP A 375 -58.55 11.27 -15.06
CA ASP A 375 -57.85 11.37 -16.35
C ASP A 375 -58.13 12.71 -17.06
N ALA A 376 -57.50 12.94 -18.21
CA ALA A 376 -57.71 14.13 -19.04
C ALA A 376 -59.18 14.40 -19.43
N LYS A 377 -60.07 13.40 -19.35
CA LYS A 377 -61.52 13.52 -19.64
C LYS A 377 -62.35 13.76 -18.38
N GLY A 378 -61.72 13.85 -17.21
CA GLY A 378 -62.41 13.97 -15.93
C GLY A 378 -63.01 12.67 -15.41
N VAL A 379 -62.63 11.52 -16.00
CA VAL A 379 -63.07 10.21 -15.52
C VAL A 379 -62.13 9.75 -14.40
N ARG A 380 -62.72 9.39 -13.27
CA ARG A 380 -62.00 8.88 -12.11
C ARG A 380 -61.36 7.53 -12.41
N GLN A 381 -60.06 7.42 -12.20
CA GLN A 381 -59.32 6.17 -12.35
C GLN A 381 -59.11 5.49 -10.99
N TRP A 382 -58.84 6.28 -9.95
CA TRP A 382 -58.74 5.83 -8.57
C TRP A 382 -59.10 6.98 -7.61
N ALA A 383 -59.36 6.63 -6.36
CA ALA A 383 -59.54 7.60 -5.28
C ALA A 383 -58.83 7.12 -4.01
N GLU A 384 -58.46 8.06 -3.16
CA GLU A 384 -57.84 7.84 -1.88
C GLU A 384 -58.60 8.65 -0.82
N THR A 385 -58.78 8.09 0.37
CA THR A 385 -59.28 8.84 1.53
C THR A 385 -58.24 8.77 2.63
N LYS A 386 -57.65 9.93 2.97
CA LYS A 386 -56.72 10.10 4.09
C LYS A 386 -57.44 10.70 5.28
N THR A 387 -57.50 10.00 6.39
CA THR A 387 -58.05 10.47 7.67
C THR A 387 -56.93 10.66 8.67
N ILE A 388 -56.76 11.89 9.19
CA ILE A 388 -55.74 12.25 10.17
C ILE A 388 -56.40 12.39 11.55
N GLY A 389 -56.22 11.38 12.40
CA GLY A 389 -56.54 11.44 13.82
C GLY A 389 -55.46 12.16 14.62
N THR A 390 -55.62 12.24 15.95
CA THR A 390 -54.61 12.81 16.85
C THR A 390 -53.31 12.00 16.88
N ASP A 391 -53.42 10.68 16.77
CA ASP A 391 -52.30 9.74 16.92
C ASP A 391 -52.23 8.70 15.80
N GLN A 392 -53.05 8.86 14.75
CA GLN A 392 -53.11 7.91 13.64
C GLN A 392 -53.41 8.60 12.31
N VAL A 393 -52.88 8.04 11.23
CA VAL A 393 -53.20 8.40 9.85
C VAL A 393 -53.71 7.14 9.16
N THR A 394 -54.89 7.21 8.57
CA THR A 394 -55.48 6.10 7.80
C THR A 394 -55.64 6.53 6.36
N VAL A 395 -55.11 5.76 5.42
CA VAL A 395 -55.19 5.98 3.97
C VAL A 395 -55.94 4.80 3.35
N GLU A 396 -57.12 5.04 2.80
CA GLU A 396 -57.93 4.04 2.11
C GLU A 396 -57.80 4.23 0.60
N HIS A 397 -57.48 3.19 -0.16
CA HIS A 397 -57.37 3.23 -1.61
C HIS A 397 -58.60 2.59 -2.27
N TYR A 398 -59.16 3.28 -3.24
CA TYR A 398 -60.37 2.90 -3.95
C TYR A 398 -60.16 2.88 -5.46
N ASP A 399 -60.88 2.02 -6.18
CA ASP A 399 -60.94 2.07 -7.63
C ASP A 399 -61.80 3.24 -8.15
N GLY A 400 -61.85 3.42 -9.48
CA GLY A 400 -62.67 4.45 -10.14
C GLY A 400 -64.18 4.36 -9.86
N SER A 401 -64.66 3.28 -9.24
CA SER A 401 -66.06 3.05 -8.84
C SER A 401 -66.30 3.16 -7.32
N TRP A 402 -65.32 3.62 -6.54
CA TRP A 402 -65.34 3.67 -5.06
C TRP A 402 -65.38 2.30 -4.37
N LYS A 403 -64.93 1.23 -5.02
CA LYS A 403 -64.70 -0.04 -4.32
C LYS A 403 -63.34 0.02 -3.62
N LEU A 404 -63.31 -0.29 -2.31
CA LEU A 404 -62.07 -0.37 -1.54
C LEU A 404 -61.17 -1.47 -2.11
N LEU A 405 -59.89 -1.15 -2.31
CA LEU A 405 -58.85 -2.06 -2.80
C LEU A 405 -57.90 -2.47 -1.67
N SER A 406 -57.50 -1.50 -0.85
CA SER A 406 -56.65 -1.68 0.32
C SER A 406 -56.79 -0.50 1.27
N ALA A 407 -56.31 -0.65 2.49
CA ALA A 407 -56.11 0.47 3.40
C ALA A 407 -54.76 0.34 4.10
N HIS A 408 -54.18 1.47 4.45
CA HIS A 408 -52.92 1.62 5.14
C HIS A 408 -53.14 2.49 6.38
N ARG A 409 -52.62 2.08 7.52
CA ARG A 409 -52.78 2.82 8.78
C ARG A 409 -51.44 2.97 9.48
N GLU A 410 -51.03 4.22 9.65
CA GLU A 410 -49.90 4.61 10.49
C GLU A 410 -50.43 5.05 11.85
N ILE A 411 -49.80 4.62 12.94
CA ILE A 411 -50.09 5.06 14.29
C ILE A 411 -48.79 5.60 14.87
N SER A 412 -48.83 6.78 15.45
CA SER A 412 -47.67 7.39 16.11
C SER A 412 -48.13 8.07 17.39
N THR A 413 -47.83 7.44 18.52
CA THR A 413 -47.99 7.98 19.87
C THR A 413 -46.61 8.15 20.50
N ALA A 414 -46.53 8.79 21.68
CA ALA A 414 -45.27 8.92 22.42
C ALA A 414 -44.59 7.59 22.79
N THR A 415 -45.31 6.46 22.75
CA THR A 415 -44.81 5.14 23.18
C THR A 415 -44.98 4.04 22.13
N LYS A 416 -45.55 4.35 20.97
CA LYS A 416 -45.83 3.37 19.92
C LYS A 416 -45.81 4.01 18.55
N THR A 417 -45.07 3.41 17.63
CA THR A 417 -45.14 3.61 16.18
C THR A 417 -45.62 2.31 15.54
N SER A 418 -46.58 2.36 14.62
CA SER A 418 -46.93 1.18 13.83
C SER A 418 -47.40 1.51 12.44
N VAL A 419 -47.14 0.61 11.51
CA VAL A 419 -47.58 0.64 10.12
C VAL A 419 -48.38 -0.63 9.87
N GLU A 420 -49.63 -0.50 9.42
CA GLU A 420 -50.57 -1.61 9.29
C GLU A 420 -51.24 -1.58 7.92
N ASP A 421 -51.17 -2.69 7.17
CA ASP A 421 -51.77 -2.82 5.85
C ASP A 421 -52.99 -3.75 5.89
N TYR A 422 -54.04 -3.37 5.17
CA TYR A 422 -55.32 -4.05 5.13
C TYR A 422 -55.75 -4.35 3.68
N ASP A 423 -56.43 -5.48 3.50
CA ASP A 423 -57.03 -5.86 2.23
C ASP A 423 -58.35 -5.09 1.94
N GLN A 424 -58.93 -5.36 0.77
CA GLN A 424 -60.23 -4.82 0.32
C GLN A 424 -61.42 -5.08 1.27
N ASN A 425 -61.28 -5.97 2.27
CA ASN A 425 -62.30 -6.29 3.27
C ASN A 425 -61.92 -5.82 4.68
N TRP A 426 -60.93 -4.93 4.81
CA TRP A 426 -60.40 -4.48 6.10
C TRP A 426 -59.80 -5.60 6.95
N LYS A 427 -59.25 -6.65 6.33
CA LYS A 427 -58.47 -7.67 7.04
C LYS A 427 -56.99 -7.30 7.02
N LEU A 428 -56.33 -7.35 8.18
CA LEU A 428 -54.90 -7.10 8.29
C LEU A 428 -54.13 -8.10 7.42
N VAL A 429 -53.25 -7.58 6.57
CA VAL A 429 -52.32 -8.32 5.72
C VAL A 429 -50.94 -8.38 6.37
N SER A 430 -50.45 -7.24 6.85
CA SER A 430 -49.16 -7.09 7.53
C SER A 430 -49.20 -5.93 8.53
N ALA A 431 -48.36 -6.00 9.56
CA ALA A 431 -48.06 -4.83 10.37
C ALA A 431 -46.62 -4.85 10.90
N HIS A 432 -46.00 -3.67 10.91
CA HIS A 432 -44.77 -3.40 11.65
C HIS A 432 -45.13 -2.57 12.88
N VAL A 433 -44.75 -3.03 14.07
CA VAL A 433 -45.07 -2.35 15.33
C VAL A 433 -43.81 -2.15 16.15
N GLU A 434 -43.47 -0.90 16.41
CA GLU A 434 -42.41 -0.53 17.33
C GLU A 434 -43.02 0.12 18.58
N THR A 435 -42.58 -0.33 19.75
CA THR A 435 -43.01 0.23 21.04
C THR A 435 -41.81 0.63 21.86
N HIS A 436 -41.91 1.83 22.43
CA HIS A 436 -40.85 2.41 23.25
C HIS A 436 -41.36 2.68 24.66
N THR A 437 -40.57 2.26 25.63
CA THR A 437 -40.64 2.72 27.01
C THR A 437 -39.25 3.21 27.40
N ALA A 438 -39.11 3.86 28.57
CA ALA A 438 -37.84 4.48 28.99
C ALA A 438 -36.61 3.54 28.90
N ASN A 439 -36.82 2.23 29.08
CA ASN A 439 -35.75 1.23 29.20
C ASN A 439 -35.93 0.05 28.23
N ARG A 440 -36.88 0.13 27.28
CA ARG A 440 -37.19 -0.98 26.39
C ARG A 440 -37.70 -0.50 25.04
N THR A 441 -37.15 -1.08 23.98
CA THR A 441 -37.65 -1.00 22.61
C THR A 441 -38.06 -2.38 22.16
N THR A 442 -39.27 -2.53 21.61
CA THR A 442 -39.75 -3.78 21.02
C THR A 442 -40.15 -3.49 19.59
N VAL A 443 -39.57 -4.22 18.63
CA VAL A 443 -39.91 -4.16 17.20
C VAL A 443 -40.55 -5.50 16.84
N GLU A 444 -41.80 -5.49 16.40
CA GLU A 444 -42.59 -6.68 16.09
C GLU A 444 -43.09 -6.62 14.64
N GLU A 445 -42.95 -7.74 13.94
CA GLU A 445 -43.51 -7.95 12.61
C GLU A 445 -44.71 -8.90 12.70
N TYR A 446 -45.81 -8.53 12.06
CA TYR A 446 -47.05 -9.28 12.02
C TYR A 446 -47.43 -9.58 10.57
N GLY A 447 -47.89 -10.81 10.33
CA GLY A 447 -48.56 -11.22 9.11
C GLY A 447 -50.08 -11.12 9.24
N ALA A 448 -50.79 -11.84 8.36
CA ALA A 448 -52.24 -11.74 8.25
C ALA A 448 -52.95 -12.06 9.58
N ASN A 449 -53.97 -11.28 9.91
CA ASN A 449 -54.75 -11.38 11.15
C ASN A 449 -53.92 -11.25 12.45
N TRP A 450 -52.89 -10.39 12.46
CA TRP A 450 -52.02 -10.17 13.63
C TRP A 450 -51.23 -11.41 14.07
N HIS A 451 -50.86 -12.26 13.11
CA HIS A 451 -50.00 -13.40 13.40
C HIS A 451 -48.54 -12.91 13.55
N PRO A 452 -47.89 -13.02 14.73
CA PRO A 452 -46.53 -12.51 14.92
C PRO A 452 -45.53 -13.37 14.15
N LEU A 453 -44.74 -12.74 13.27
CA LEU A 453 -43.73 -13.37 12.43
C LEU A 453 -42.34 -13.31 13.08
N SER A 454 -41.99 -12.17 13.67
CA SER A 454 -40.72 -11.99 14.38
C SER A 454 -40.80 -10.82 15.36
N ALA A 455 -39.98 -10.83 16.40
CA ALA A 455 -39.79 -9.67 17.25
C ALA A 455 -38.34 -9.53 17.71
N VAL A 456 -37.87 -8.28 17.82
CA VAL A 456 -36.61 -7.92 18.47
C VAL A 456 -36.93 -7.06 19.67
N ILE A 457 -36.50 -7.49 20.85
CA ILE A 457 -36.73 -6.78 22.11
C ILE A 457 -35.39 -6.38 22.68
N VAL A 458 -35.15 -5.08 22.83
CA VAL A 458 -33.95 -4.54 23.46
C VAL A 458 -34.36 -3.90 24.78
N GLU A 459 -33.80 -4.39 25.88
CA GLU A 459 -34.03 -3.88 27.23
C GLU A 459 -32.69 -3.41 27.83
N THR A 460 -32.63 -2.17 28.31
CA THR A 460 -31.44 -1.60 28.96
C THR A 460 -31.73 -1.34 30.43
N SER A 461 -30.88 -1.85 31.33
CA SER A 461 -30.98 -1.64 32.76
C SER A 461 -29.60 -1.37 33.36
N GLY A 462 -29.30 -0.08 33.58
CA GLY A 462 -27.96 0.35 34.01
C GLY A 462 -26.91 0.05 32.92
N ASP A 463 -25.88 -0.69 33.31
CA ASP A 463 -24.75 -1.09 32.45
C ASP A 463 -25.04 -2.35 31.60
N ARG A 464 -26.27 -2.89 31.70
CA ARG A 464 -26.68 -4.13 31.05
C ARG A 464 -27.67 -3.85 29.92
N THR A 465 -27.40 -4.39 28.74
CA THR A 465 -28.31 -4.40 27.58
C THR A 465 -28.66 -5.83 27.22
N VAL A 466 -29.95 -6.14 27.11
CA VAL A 466 -30.47 -7.46 26.78
C VAL A 466 -31.21 -7.38 25.46
N THR A 467 -30.78 -8.15 24.47
CA THR A 467 -31.44 -8.29 23.16
C THR A 467 -32.09 -9.66 23.07
N THR A 468 -33.39 -9.73 22.84
CA THR A 468 -34.14 -10.98 22.65
C THR A 468 -34.63 -11.07 21.21
N TYR A 469 -34.37 -12.18 20.54
CA TYR A 469 -34.91 -12.47 19.22
C TYR A 469 -36.05 -13.48 19.33
N ARG A 470 -37.21 -13.16 18.77
CA ARG A 470 -38.35 -14.07 18.64
C ARG A 470 -38.66 -14.31 17.18
N GLY A 471 -38.99 -15.55 16.86
CA GLY A 471 -39.47 -15.97 15.55
C GLY A 471 -40.99 -16.13 15.52
N ASP A 472 -41.44 -16.88 14.52
CA ASP A 472 -42.84 -17.12 14.22
C ASP A 472 -43.59 -17.68 15.44
N GLY A 473 -44.78 -17.15 15.70
CA GLY A 473 -45.58 -17.54 16.86
C GLY A 473 -45.04 -17.10 18.22
N ASN A 474 -44.16 -16.08 18.26
CA ASN A 474 -43.55 -15.56 19.50
C ASN A 474 -42.59 -16.54 20.21
N VAL A 475 -42.03 -17.50 19.47
CA VAL A 475 -41.01 -18.42 20.02
C VAL A 475 -39.69 -17.66 20.15
N THR A 476 -39.14 -17.56 21.36
CA THR A 476 -37.78 -17.02 21.57
C THR A 476 -36.78 -17.92 20.85
N LEU A 477 -35.97 -17.35 19.96
CA LEU A 477 -34.97 -18.06 19.17
C LEU A 477 -33.58 -17.99 19.83
N SER A 478 -33.22 -16.80 20.33
CA SER A 478 -31.94 -16.53 20.97
C SER A 478 -32.00 -15.23 21.77
N GLY A 479 -30.99 -15.03 22.63
CA GLY A 479 -30.77 -13.78 23.34
C GLY A 479 -29.29 -13.42 23.38
N THR A 480 -29.01 -12.13 23.50
CA THR A 480 -27.67 -11.60 23.76
C THR A 480 -27.74 -10.67 24.97
N VAL A 481 -26.82 -10.81 25.91
CA VAL A 481 -26.69 -9.88 27.04
C VAL A 481 -25.32 -9.23 26.95
N VAL A 482 -25.28 -7.91 26.87
CA VAL A 482 -24.06 -7.11 26.93
C VAL A 482 -24.01 -6.40 28.27
N THR A 483 -22.92 -6.58 29.00
CA THR A 483 -22.65 -5.90 30.28
C THR A 483 -21.38 -5.07 30.15
N THR A 484 -21.47 -3.76 30.36
CA THR A 484 -20.34 -2.82 30.22
C THR A 484 -19.89 -2.33 31.58
N GLY A 485 -18.77 -2.84 32.10
CA GLY A 485 -18.16 -2.36 33.35
C GLY A 485 -17.01 -1.39 33.11
N PRO A 486 -16.50 -0.69 34.14
CA PRO A 486 -15.27 0.08 34.05
C PRO A 486 -14.10 -0.82 33.60
N GLY A 487 -13.56 -0.59 32.41
CA GLY A 487 -12.43 -1.34 31.85
C GLY A 487 -12.74 -2.76 31.37
N SER A 488 -14.02 -3.14 31.22
CA SER A 488 -14.38 -4.43 30.61
C SER A 488 -15.75 -4.45 29.94
N VAL A 489 -15.89 -5.27 28.90
CA VAL A 489 -17.16 -5.56 28.23
C VAL A 489 -17.36 -7.08 28.26
N THR A 490 -18.58 -7.53 28.56
CA THR A 490 -18.93 -8.95 28.54
C THR A 490 -20.19 -9.15 27.69
N THR A 491 -20.08 -10.02 26.69
CA THR A 491 -21.16 -10.38 25.77
C THR A 491 -21.50 -11.86 25.97
N GLU A 492 -22.69 -12.15 26.46
CA GLU A 492 -23.21 -13.49 26.70
C GLU A 492 -24.23 -13.84 25.61
N HIS A 493 -24.11 -15.03 25.02
CA HIS A 493 -25.03 -15.54 24.01
C HIS A 493 -25.90 -16.66 24.59
N TYR A 494 -27.21 -16.57 24.39
CA TYR A 494 -28.19 -17.51 24.90
C TYR A 494 -29.04 -18.11 23.79
N ASP A 495 -29.48 -19.34 23.98
CA ASP A 495 -30.49 -19.96 23.12
C ASP A 495 -31.91 -19.45 23.43
N GLY A 496 -32.90 -20.00 22.72
CA GLY A 496 -34.32 -19.66 22.90
C GLY A 496 -34.90 -19.97 24.29
N THR A 497 -34.23 -20.81 25.07
CA THR A 497 -34.61 -21.17 26.45
C THR A 497 -33.86 -20.37 27.51
N TRP A 498 -33.04 -19.39 27.10
CA TRP A 498 -32.11 -18.66 27.96
C TRP A 498 -31.04 -19.55 28.61
N THR A 499 -30.66 -20.64 27.96
CA THR A 499 -29.45 -21.39 28.30
C THR A 499 -28.26 -20.70 27.67
N LEU A 500 -27.23 -20.39 28.46
CA LEU A 500 -25.99 -19.79 27.94
C LEU A 500 -25.34 -20.75 26.95
N LEU A 501 -24.90 -20.24 25.80
CA LEU A 501 -24.19 -20.98 24.77
C LEU A 501 -22.69 -20.68 24.81
N SER A 502 -22.36 -19.40 24.96
CA SER A 502 -21.00 -18.91 25.09
C SER A 502 -20.99 -17.52 25.73
N ALA A 503 -19.84 -17.10 26.23
CA ALA A 503 -19.62 -15.72 26.62
C ALA A 503 -18.24 -15.24 26.16
N HIS A 504 -18.19 -13.99 25.75
CA HIS A 504 -17.00 -13.29 25.29
C HIS A 504 -16.75 -12.12 26.24
N ARG A 505 -15.51 -11.96 26.71
CA ARG A 505 -15.14 -10.88 27.63
C ARG A 505 -13.86 -10.19 27.21
N GLU A 506 -13.95 -8.88 27.09
CA GLU A 506 -12.83 -7.98 26.82
C GLU A 506 -12.47 -7.21 28.10
N ILE A 507 -11.18 -7.08 28.39
CA ILE A 507 -10.66 -6.28 29.50
C ILE A 507 -9.62 -5.31 28.94
N HIS A 508 -9.79 -4.02 29.20
CA HIS A 508 -8.87 -2.96 28.79
C HIS A 508 -8.50 -2.09 29.99
N SER A 509 -7.22 -2.09 30.33
CA SER A 509 -6.61 -1.20 31.33
C SER A 509 -5.21 -0.80 30.89
N ASP A 510 -4.65 0.28 31.46
CA ASP A 510 -3.31 0.76 31.12
C ASP A 510 -2.20 -0.30 31.31
N ALA A 511 -2.43 -1.28 32.18
CA ALA A 511 -1.46 -2.33 32.52
C ALA A 511 -1.76 -3.71 31.90
N LYS A 512 -2.98 -3.90 31.37
CA LYS A 512 -3.46 -5.21 30.90
C LYS A 512 -4.54 -5.05 29.83
N THR A 513 -4.36 -5.77 28.73
CA THR A 513 -5.38 -6.05 27.71
C THR A 513 -5.63 -7.55 27.67
N SER A 514 -6.89 -7.98 27.67
CA SER A 514 -7.20 -9.40 27.47
C SER A 514 -8.53 -9.65 26.76
N ILE A 515 -8.56 -10.72 25.97
CA ILE A 515 -9.73 -11.26 25.30
C ILE A 515 -9.94 -12.67 25.81
N GLU A 516 -11.09 -12.95 26.39
CA GLU A 516 -11.42 -14.21 27.07
C GLU A 516 -12.68 -14.81 26.46
N GLU A 517 -12.61 -16.06 26.01
CA GLU A 517 -13.74 -16.84 25.47
C GLU A 517 -14.17 -17.92 26.47
N TYR A 518 -15.46 -18.02 26.71
CA TYR A 518 -16.07 -18.95 27.66
C TYR A 518 -17.14 -19.81 27.00
N ASP A 519 -17.25 -21.06 27.43
CA ASP A 519 -18.33 -21.95 27.02
C ASP A 519 -19.65 -21.68 27.80
N ALA A 520 -20.66 -22.52 27.54
CA ALA A 520 -21.96 -22.50 28.20
C ALA A 520 -21.93 -22.61 29.74
N ASN A 521 -20.82 -23.12 30.31
CA ASN A 521 -20.64 -23.33 31.75
C ASN A 521 -19.71 -22.29 32.39
N TRP A 522 -19.38 -21.20 31.67
CA TRP A 522 -18.37 -20.23 32.10
C TRP A 522 -16.98 -20.85 32.29
N VAL A 523 -16.69 -21.95 31.60
CA VAL A 523 -15.34 -22.50 31.56
C VAL A 523 -14.58 -21.75 30.47
N LEU A 524 -13.42 -21.19 30.81
CA LEU A 524 -12.56 -20.55 29.83
C LEU A 524 -12.18 -21.57 28.76
N VAL A 525 -12.41 -21.23 27.49
CA VAL A 525 -12.03 -21.99 26.30
C VAL A 525 -10.68 -21.51 25.79
N SER A 526 -10.50 -20.19 25.70
CA SER A 526 -9.23 -19.56 25.31
C SER A 526 -9.13 -18.16 25.89
N ALA A 527 -7.91 -17.69 26.14
CA ALA A 527 -7.65 -16.29 26.41
C ALA A 527 -6.34 -15.82 25.79
N HIS A 528 -6.36 -14.60 25.25
CA HIS A 528 -5.18 -13.83 24.89
C HIS A 528 -4.97 -12.76 25.96
N VAL A 529 -3.79 -12.72 26.58
CA VAL A 529 -3.48 -11.77 27.65
C VAL A 529 -2.17 -11.05 27.36
N GLU A 530 -2.25 -9.73 27.28
CA GLU A 530 -1.08 -8.86 27.23
C GLU A 530 -0.97 -8.09 28.54
N THR A 531 0.23 -8.06 29.11
CA THR A 531 0.54 -7.28 30.31
C THR A 531 1.71 -6.36 30.03
N ASN A 532 1.49 -5.07 30.31
CA ASN A 532 2.42 -4.00 29.99
C ASN A 532 2.82 -3.27 31.26
N SER A 533 4.12 -3.26 31.55
CA SER A 533 4.72 -2.48 32.62
C SER A 533 6.07 -1.90 32.15
N PRO A 534 6.59 -0.84 32.80
CA PRO A 534 7.83 -0.20 32.36
C PRO A 534 9.06 -1.12 32.30
N THR A 535 9.04 -2.25 33.01
CA THR A 535 10.17 -3.19 33.12
C THR A 535 9.85 -4.58 32.60
N ARG A 536 8.59 -4.86 32.21
CA ARG A 536 8.14 -6.17 31.76
C ARG A 536 6.96 -6.04 30.80
N HIS A 537 7.09 -6.65 29.64
CA HIS A 537 6.05 -6.86 28.65
C HIS A 537 5.83 -8.37 28.50
N ALA A 538 4.61 -8.86 28.62
CA ALA A 538 4.32 -10.27 28.39
C ALA A 538 3.07 -10.45 27.56
N VAL A 539 3.15 -11.34 26.58
CA VAL A 539 2.02 -11.82 25.76
C VAL A 539 1.86 -13.30 26.06
N GLU A 540 0.69 -13.69 26.54
CA GLU A 540 0.41 -15.03 27.05
C GLU A 540 -0.87 -15.56 26.38
N GLU A 541 -0.78 -16.76 25.81
CA GLU A 541 -1.90 -17.50 25.23
C GLU A 541 -2.33 -18.60 26.18
N TYR A 542 -3.63 -18.66 26.44
CA TYR A 542 -4.24 -19.66 27.29
C TYR A 542 -5.28 -20.46 26.51
N GLY A 543 -5.28 -21.76 26.72
CA GLY A 543 -6.34 -22.67 26.30
C GLY A 543 -7.32 -22.93 27.43
N ALA A 544 -8.03 -24.05 27.34
CA ALA A 544 -9.10 -24.39 28.26
C ALA A 544 -8.64 -24.37 29.73
N ASN A 545 -9.47 -23.81 30.63
CA ASN A 545 -9.19 -23.70 32.07
C ASN A 545 -7.90 -22.92 32.41
N TRP A 546 -7.55 -21.89 31.63
CA TRP A 546 -6.31 -21.12 31.81
C TRP A 546 -5.04 -21.97 31.68
N HIS A 547 -5.09 -23.01 30.85
CA HIS A 547 -3.91 -23.79 30.55
C HIS A 547 -2.97 -22.97 29.64
N PRO A 548 -1.74 -22.60 30.07
CA PRO A 548 -0.86 -21.78 29.26
C PRO A 548 -0.37 -22.58 28.05
N LEU A 549 -0.63 -22.06 26.84
CA LEU A 549 -0.23 -22.66 25.57
C LEU A 549 1.11 -22.11 25.09
N SER A 550 1.29 -20.80 25.21
CA SER A 550 2.55 -20.12 24.89
C SER A 550 2.66 -18.79 25.64
N ALA A 551 3.88 -18.33 25.83
CA ALA A 551 4.13 -16.98 26.31
C ALA A 551 5.42 -16.41 25.73
N THR A 552 5.41 -15.11 25.45
CA THR A 552 6.64 -14.34 25.21
C THR A 552 6.75 -13.28 26.29
N VAL A 553 7.80 -13.38 27.10
CA VAL A 553 8.06 -12.46 28.21
C VAL A 553 9.32 -11.67 27.91
N VAL A 554 9.22 -10.35 27.85
CA VAL A 554 10.33 -9.43 27.70
C VAL A 554 10.53 -8.69 29.02
N GLU A 555 11.68 -8.88 29.66
CA GLU A 555 12.09 -8.17 30.87
C GLU A 555 13.23 -7.21 30.57
N ILE A 556 13.09 -5.96 31.01
CA ILE A 556 14.09 -4.91 30.84
C ILE A 556 14.64 -4.54 32.21
N SER A 557 15.95 -4.74 32.41
CA SER A 557 16.67 -4.41 33.64
C SER A 557 17.92 -3.60 33.33
N GLY A 558 17.78 -2.27 33.30
CA GLY A 558 18.87 -1.36 32.98
C GLY A 558 19.24 -1.44 31.51
N ASN A 559 20.46 -1.90 31.21
CA ASN A 559 20.98 -2.06 29.86
C ASN A 559 20.87 -3.48 29.30
N ARG A 560 20.11 -4.33 30.01
CA ARG A 560 19.90 -5.74 29.69
C ARG A 560 18.42 -5.97 29.39
N THR A 561 18.15 -6.61 28.26
CA THR A 561 16.83 -7.07 27.84
C THR A 561 16.85 -8.59 27.77
N VAL A 562 15.89 -9.25 28.40
CA VAL A 562 15.74 -10.70 28.39
C VAL A 562 14.41 -11.03 27.75
N THR A 563 14.44 -11.77 26.64
CA THR A 563 13.25 -12.33 26.00
C THR A 563 13.20 -13.81 26.30
N GLU A 564 12.12 -14.27 26.91
CA GLU A 564 11.87 -15.68 27.21
C GLU A 564 10.67 -16.16 26.40
N HIS A 565 10.85 -17.25 25.67
CA HIS A 565 9.77 -17.95 24.99
C HIS A 565 9.39 -19.19 25.77
N ARG A 566 8.12 -19.28 26.15
CA ARG A 566 7.55 -20.43 26.85
C ARG A 566 6.52 -21.11 25.97
N GLY A 567 6.52 -22.43 26.00
CA GLY A 567 5.53 -23.27 25.33
C GLY A 567 4.47 -23.78 26.29
N ASP A 568 3.83 -24.86 25.86
CA ASP A 568 2.75 -25.52 26.57
C ASP A 568 3.14 -25.88 28.02
N GLY A 569 2.27 -25.57 28.97
CA GLY A 569 2.54 -25.77 30.39
C GLY A 569 3.57 -24.79 30.97
N ASN A 570 3.84 -23.67 30.29
CA ASN A 570 4.79 -22.63 30.72
C ASN A 570 6.25 -23.12 30.76
N VAL A 571 6.58 -24.14 29.97
CA VAL A 571 7.95 -24.67 29.83
C VAL A 571 8.77 -23.70 29.00
N THR A 572 9.85 -23.15 29.55
CA THR A 572 10.81 -22.34 28.80
C THR A 572 11.35 -23.15 27.63
N LEU A 573 11.16 -22.66 26.41
CA LEU A 573 11.65 -23.29 25.17
C LEU A 573 13.00 -22.71 24.77
N SER A 574 13.14 -21.40 24.89
CA SER A 574 14.36 -20.66 24.58
C SER A 574 14.38 -19.31 25.29
N GLY A 575 15.58 -18.74 25.39
CA GLY A 575 15.78 -17.39 25.89
C GLY A 575 16.76 -16.63 25.01
N THR A 576 16.55 -15.33 24.86
CA THR A 576 17.49 -14.40 24.27
C THR A 576 17.85 -13.33 25.30
N VAL A 577 19.13 -13.07 25.51
CA VAL A 577 19.59 -11.98 26.36
C VAL A 577 20.35 -10.99 25.49
N VAL A 578 19.89 -9.74 25.45
CA VAL A 578 20.59 -8.63 24.80
C VAL A 578 21.16 -7.73 25.89
N THR A 579 22.46 -7.47 25.83
CA THR A 579 23.15 -6.54 26.74
C THR A 579 23.81 -5.45 25.92
N THR A 580 23.50 -4.19 26.21
CA THR A 580 24.09 -3.02 25.55
C THR A 580 24.99 -2.28 26.52
N ALA A 581 26.29 -2.15 26.27
CA ALA A 581 27.20 -1.41 27.14
C ALA A 581 28.26 -0.69 26.32
N ASP A 582 28.41 0.63 26.51
CA ASP A 582 29.52 1.44 25.99
C ASP A 582 29.92 1.15 24.53
N GLY A 583 28.95 1.25 23.60
CA GLY A 583 29.18 1.00 22.17
C GLY A 583 29.26 -0.49 21.80
N GLN A 584 28.96 -1.39 22.72
CA GLN A 584 28.90 -2.84 22.48
C GLN A 584 27.49 -3.36 22.63
N VAL A 585 27.10 -4.31 21.77
CA VAL A 585 25.87 -5.08 21.88
C VAL A 585 26.26 -6.54 21.93
N THR A 586 25.78 -7.28 22.93
CA THR A 586 25.95 -8.73 23.00
C THR A 586 24.59 -9.39 23.06
N THR A 587 24.32 -10.28 22.12
CA THR A 587 23.10 -11.07 22.01
C THR A 587 23.43 -12.54 22.27
N GLU A 588 22.92 -13.08 23.36
CA GLU A 588 23.13 -14.46 23.80
C GLU A 588 21.85 -15.28 23.56
N GLN A 589 21.99 -16.47 22.98
CA GLN A 589 20.89 -17.40 22.73
C GLN A 589 20.99 -18.58 23.68
N TYR A 590 19.88 -18.94 24.33
CA TYR A 590 19.79 -19.99 25.34
C TYR A 590 18.72 -21.01 24.97
N ASP A 591 18.95 -22.27 25.34
CA ASP A 591 17.91 -23.31 25.33
C ASP A 591 16.91 -23.16 26.50
N GLY A 592 15.92 -24.05 26.57
CA GLY A 592 14.93 -24.08 27.64
C GLY A 592 15.49 -24.33 29.06
N ASN A 593 16.74 -24.78 29.19
CA ASN A 593 17.44 -24.96 30.46
C ASN A 593 18.37 -23.78 30.80
N TRP A 594 18.31 -22.68 30.02
CA TRP A 594 19.25 -21.57 30.11
C TRP A 594 20.71 -21.98 29.90
N THR A 595 20.95 -23.01 29.07
CA THR A 595 22.28 -23.34 28.56
C THR A 595 22.55 -22.45 27.35
N LEU A 596 23.66 -21.71 27.36
CA LEU A 596 24.08 -20.89 26.23
C LEU A 596 24.29 -21.79 25.01
N LEU A 597 23.67 -21.44 23.88
CA LEU A 597 23.82 -22.12 22.60
C LEU A 597 24.83 -21.38 21.71
N SER A 598 24.71 -20.05 21.67
CA SER A 598 25.59 -19.17 20.91
C SER A 598 25.53 -17.75 21.45
N ALA A 599 26.54 -16.95 21.17
CA ALA A 599 26.52 -15.51 21.42
C ALA A 599 27.00 -14.75 20.20
N HIS A 600 26.41 -13.58 19.97
CA HIS A 600 26.78 -12.63 18.93
C HIS A 600 27.20 -11.33 19.61
N ARG A 601 28.33 -10.75 19.23
CA ARG A 601 28.83 -9.51 19.81
C ARG A 601 29.20 -8.51 18.72
N GLU A 602 28.64 -7.33 18.84
CA GLU A 602 28.97 -6.15 18.05
C GLU A 602 29.72 -5.15 18.93
N ILE A 603 30.74 -4.51 18.36
CA ILE A 603 31.51 -3.44 18.99
C ILE A 603 31.61 -2.30 17.99
N HIS A 604 31.11 -1.14 18.37
CA HIS A 604 31.18 0.11 17.63
C HIS A 604 31.87 1.15 18.51
N THR A 605 33.16 1.34 18.29
CA THR A 605 33.98 2.31 19.00
C THR A 605 34.71 3.20 18.01
N GLU A 606 35.12 4.40 18.44
CA GLU A 606 35.90 5.30 17.58
C GLU A 606 37.17 4.60 17.09
N GLY A 607 37.27 4.37 15.77
CA GLY A 607 38.40 3.70 15.12
C GLY A 607 38.33 2.17 15.09
N LYS A 608 37.27 1.54 15.59
CA LYS A 608 37.07 0.09 15.49
C LYS A 608 35.61 -0.30 15.46
N ASP A 609 35.25 -1.01 14.39
CA ASP A 609 33.99 -1.72 14.24
C ASP A 609 34.27 -3.22 14.16
N SER A 610 33.55 -4.04 14.93
CA SER A 610 33.71 -5.49 14.82
C SER A 610 32.45 -6.25 15.18
N VAL A 611 32.26 -7.37 14.49
CA VAL A 611 31.19 -8.33 14.71
C VAL A 611 31.82 -9.69 14.97
N ALA A 612 31.39 -10.40 16.01
CA ALA A 612 31.95 -11.69 16.40
C ALA A 612 30.89 -12.67 16.88
N ASP A 613 30.95 -13.90 16.38
CA ASP A 613 30.10 -15.02 16.75
C ASP A 613 30.87 -16.00 17.63
N TYR A 614 30.18 -16.50 18.66
CA TYR A 614 30.73 -17.43 19.64
C TYR A 614 29.81 -18.64 19.79
N ASP A 615 30.41 -19.78 20.08
CA ASP A 615 29.68 -21.00 20.43
C ASP A 615 29.21 -20.99 21.91
N ALA A 616 28.58 -22.08 22.34
CA ALA A 616 28.12 -22.32 23.71
C ALA A 616 29.20 -22.18 24.80
N ASN A 617 30.49 -22.30 24.46
CA ASN A 617 31.62 -22.21 25.39
C ASN A 617 32.31 -20.85 25.33
N TRP A 618 31.73 -19.86 24.64
CA TRP A 618 32.39 -18.59 24.31
C TRP A 618 33.66 -18.76 23.47
N ALA A 619 33.81 -19.86 22.73
CA ALA A 619 34.87 -19.98 21.75
C ALA A 619 34.46 -19.23 20.49
N LEU A 620 35.36 -18.40 19.95
CA LEU A 620 35.11 -17.69 18.70
C LEU A 620 34.84 -18.69 17.58
N VAL A 621 33.76 -18.46 16.83
CA VAL A 621 33.43 -19.17 15.59
C VAL A 621 33.90 -18.35 14.39
N SER A 622 33.51 -17.08 14.34
CA SER A 622 33.87 -16.12 13.30
C SER A 622 33.96 -14.71 13.87
N ALA A 623 34.81 -13.85 13.30
CA ALA A 623 34.72 -12.42 13.51
C ALA A 623 35.08 -11.64 12.25
N HIS A 624 34.46 -10.48 12.09
CA HIS A 624 34.82 -9.45 11.14
C HIS A 624 35.28 -8.22 11.92
N VAL A 625 36.46 -7.69 11.61
CA VAL A 625 37.06 -6.58 12.33
C VAL A 625 37.54 -5.53 11.34
N GLU A 626 36.95 -4.35 11.43
CA GLU A 626 37.42 -3.14 10.77
C GLU A 626 38.13 -2.25 11.78
N THR A 627 39.34 -1.80 11.43
CA THR A 627 40.11 -0.85 12.24
C THR A 627 40.55 0.31 11.38
N VAL A 628 40.39 1.51 11.92
CA VAL A 628 40.85 2.76 11.32
C VAL A 628 41.79 3.43 12.33
N SER A 629 43.01 3.76 11.90
CA SER A 629 43.92 4.53 12.75
C SER A 629 43.32 5.89 13.09
N ALA A 630 43.68 6.47 14.23
CA ALA A 630 43.10 7.74 14.70
C ALA A 630 43.30 8.93 13.73
N ASP A 631 44.28 8.84 12.84
CA ASP A 631 44.57 9.82 11.78
C ASP A 631 43.98 9.47 10.41
N GLY A 632 43.28 8.32 10.29
CA GLY A 632 42.72 7.80 9.04
C GLY A 632 43.75 7.29 8.03
N SER A 633 45.05 7.31 8.36
CA SER A 633 46.14 6.92 7.45
C SER A 633 46.21 5.41 7.20
N ARG A 634 45.57 4.60 8.05
CA ARG A 634 45.54 3.14 7.90
C ARG A 634 44.14 2.62 8.17
N THR A 635 43.61 1.84 7.22
CA THR A 635 42.42 1.01 7.42
C THR A 635 42.80 -0.46 7.28
N ALA A 636 42.22 -1.31 8.11
CA ALA A 636 42.37 -2.75 7.99
C ALA A 636 41.03 -3.43 8.19
N VAL A 637 40.69 -4.31 7.27
CA VAL A 637 39.50 -5.17 7.31
C VAL A 637 39.97 -6.61 7.39
N GLU A 638 39.63 -7.30 8.47
CA GLU A 638 40.18 -8.61 8.83
C GLU A 638 39.06 -9.57 9.23
N ASP A 639 39.07 -10.77 8.63
CA ASP A 639 38.13 -11.85 8.94
C ASP A 639 38.86 -12.95 9.71
N TYR A 640 38.29 -13.36 10.84
CA TYR A 640 38.84 -14.37 11.72
C TYR A 640 37.93 -15.59 11.78
N GLY A 641 38.54 -16.77 11.85
CA GLY A 641 37.87 -18.04 12.16
C GLY A 641 38.15 -18.51 13.59
N PRO A 642 37.88 -19.79 13.90
CA PRO A 642 38.03 -20.31 15.25
C PRO A 642 39.42 -20.12 15.84
N GLY A 643 39.48 -19.72 17.13
CA GLY A 643 40.73 -19.43 17.83
C GLY A 643 41.41 -18.12 17.41
N TRP A 644 40.67 -17.18 16.81
CA TRP A 644 41.21 -15.92 16.27
C TRP A 644 42.28 -16.12 15.19
N VAL A 645 42.14 -17.18 14.39
CA VAL A 645 42.99 -17.40 13.23
C VAL A 645 42.49 -16.52 12.08
N LEU A 646 43.31 -15.54 11.66
CA LEU A 646 43.01 -14.69 10.49
C LEU A 646 42.81 -15.58 9.25
N LYS A 647 41.70 -15.39 8.54
CA LYS A 647 41.32 -16.09 7.30
C LYS A 647 41.60 -15.25 6.07
N SER A 648 41.25 -13.97 6.14
CA SER A 648 41.50 -12.97 5.11
C SER A 648 41.73 -11.62 5.76
N GLY A 649 42.57 -10.78 5.15
CA GLY A 649 42.75 -9.40 5.58
C GLY A 649 43.10 -8.50 4.41
N THR A 650 42.57 -7.28 4.42
CA THR A 650 42.99 -6.21 3.52
C THR A 650 43.44 -5.04 4.36
N ILE A 651 44.67 -4.56 4.13
CA ILE A 651 45.23 -3.41 4.84
C ILE A 651 45.53 -2.34 3.83
N VAL A 652 44.92 -1.16 3.98
CA VAL A 652 45.21 0.02 3.19
C VAL A 652 45.99 0.99 4.06
N THR A 653 47.17 1.41 3.60
CA THR A 653 47.98 2.44 4.24
C THR A 653 48.17 3.59 3.26
N THR A 654 47.68 4.77 3.63
CA THR A 654 47.74 5.99 2.85
C THR A 654 48.69 6.98 3.51
N SER A 655 49.60 7.52 2.70
CA SER A 655 50.44 8.68 3.00
C SER A 655 50.29 9.68 1.86
N ASP A 656 50.75 10.92 2.04
CA ASP A 656 50.48 12.06 1.15
C ASP A 656 50.59 11.76 -0.36
N GLU A 657 51.57 10.97 -0.78
CA GLU A 657 51.81 10.62 -2.19
C GLU A 657 51.75 9.11 -2.48
N ARG A 658 51.42 8.28 -1.49
CA ARG A 658 51.54 6.82 -1.62
C ARG A 658 50.44 6.09 -0.88
N THR A 659 49.74 5.21 -1.59
CA THR A 659 48.76 4.26 -1.05
C THR A 659 49.27 2.84 -1.25
N VAL A 660 49.27 2.03 -0.20
CA VAL A 660 49.65 0.61 -0.23
C VAL A 660 48.44 -0.20 0.19
N THR A 661 48.00 -1.12 -0.66
CA THR A 661 46.95 -2.10 -0.35
C THR A 661 47.58 -3.48 -0.26
N GLU A 662 47.61 -4.07 0.93
CA GLU A 662 48.10 -5.43 1.17
C GLU A 662 46.91 -6.39 1.31
N HIS A 663 46.94 -7.52 0.60
CA HIS A 663 46.02 -8.62 0.80
C HIS A 663 46.71 -9.75 1.54
N ARG A 664 46.09 -10.25 2.62
CA ARG A 664 46.60 -11.32 3.47
C ARG A 664 45.64 -12.49 3.46
N GLY A 665 46.19 -13.70 3.40
CA GLY A 665 45.47 -14.96 3.50
C GLY A 665 45.49 -15.52 4.92
N GLU A 666 45.21 -16.81 5.01
CA GLU A 666 45.14 -17.52 6.29
C GLU A 666 46.45 -17.41 7.08
N GLY A 667 46.35 -17.13 8.38
CA GLY A 667 47.50 -16.93 9.26
C GLY A 667 48.24 -15.60 9.06
N GLY A 668 47.69 -14.68 8.24
CA GLY A 668 48.30 -13.38 7.97
C GLY A 668 49.45 -13.42 6.97
N ILE A 669 49.55 -14.50 6.19
CA ILE A 669 50.52 -14.64 5.11
C ILE A 669 50.15 -13.64 4.01
N PRO A 670 51.03 -12.72 3.61
CA PRO A 670 50.76 -11.83 2.48
C PRO A 670 50.53 -12.64 1.20
N LEU A 671 49.51 -12.29 0.42
CA LEU A 671 49.19 -12.93 -0.85
C LEU A 671 49.61 -12.04 -2.03
N SER A 672 49.36 -10.74 -1.91
CA SER A 672 49.72 -9.73 -2.89
C SER A 672 49.71 -8.35 -2.25
N ALA A 673 50.35 -7.40 -2.91
CA ALA A 673 50.21 -5.99 -2.57
C ALA A 673 50.14 -5.12 -3.82
N THR A 674 49.38 -4.03 -3.75
CA THR A 674 49.36 -2.98 -4.77
C THR A 674 49.85 -1.68 -4.15
N VAL A 675 50.88 -1.09 -4.76
CA VAL A 675 51.42 0.21 -4.35
C VAL A 675 51.07 1.23 -5.43
N VAL A 676 50.32 2.26 -5.06
CA VAL A 676 50.02 3.41 -5.93
C VAL A 676 50.80 4.61 -5.41
N THR A 677 51.66 5.17 -6.24
CA THR A 677 52.39 6.41 -5.96
C THR A 677 51.87 7.51 -6.88
N ASN A 678 51.36 8.59 -6.29
CA ASN A 678 50.85 9.76 -7.00
C ASN A 678 51.76 10.95 -6.72
N THR A 679 52.46 11.41 -7.74
CA THR A 679 53.24 12.65 -7.72
C THR A 679 52.64 13.61 -8.75
N PRO A 680 52.82 14.94 -8.63
CA PRO A 680 52.33 15.87 -9.63
C PRO A 680 52.77 15.49 -11.05
N GLY A 681 51.80 15.19 -11.93
CA GLY A 681 52.04 14.78 -13.32
C GLY A 681 52.43 13.31 -13.53
N GLN A 682 52.38 12.45 -12.49
CA GLN A 682 52.66 11.03 -12.63
C GLN A 682 51.92 10.16 -11.60
N THR A 683 51.32 9.07 -12.07
CA THR A 683 50.80 7.97 -11.25
C THR A 683 51.58 6.70 -11.59
N LEU A 684 52.08 6.00 -10.57
CA LEU A 684 52.73 4.70 -10.71
C LEU A 684 51.97 3.66 -9.88
N THR A 685 51.49 2.60 -10.51
CA THR A 685 50.86 1.45 -9.86
C THR A 685 51.75 0.23 -9.99
N GLU A 686 52.18 -0.35 -8.89
CA GLU A 686 53.03 -1.54 -8.82
C GLU A 686 52.25 -2.67 -8.17
N ASN A 687 52.26 -3.86 -8.76
CA ASN A 687 51.66 -5.07 -8.20
C ASN A 687 52.75 -6.04 -7.77
N TYR A 688 52.66 -6.52 -6.54
CA TYR A 688 53.61 -7.41 -5.89
C TYR A 688 52.93 -8.73 -5.51
N ASP A 689 53.70 -9.82 -5.51
CA ASP A 689 53.28 -11.09 -4.92
C ASP A 689 53.41 -11.08 -3.38
N GLY A 690 53.08 -12.20 -2.73
CA GLY A 690 53.16 -12.34 -1.27
C GLY A 690 54.56 -12.24 -0.67
N ASP A 691 55.61 -12.42 -1.49
CA ASP A 691 57.01 -12.27 -1.09
C ASP A 691 57.56 -10.86 -1.42
N TRP A 692 56.68 -9.95 -1.84
CA TRP A 692 57.02 -8.59 -2.31
C TRP A 692 57.92 -8.57 -3.54
N ASN A 693 57.86 -9.59 -4.40
CA ASN A 693 58.44 -9.51 -5.73
C ASN A 693 57.50 -8.75 -6.65
N LEU A 694 58.03 -7.79 -7.42
CA LEU A 694 57.24 -7.08 -8.42
C LEU A 694 56.76 -8.08 -9.49
N VAL A 695 55.47 -8.07 -9.77
CA VAL A 695 54.81 -8.89 -10.81
C VAL A 695 54.56 -8.07 -12.06
N SER A 696 54.12 -6.81 -11.90
CA SER A 696 53.84 -5.88 -12.99
C SER A 696 53.81 -4.45 -12.47
N ALA A 697 54.05 -3.47 -13.35
CA ALA A 697 53.83 -2.07 -13.03
C ALA A 697 53.15 -1.32 -14.19
N VAL A 698 52.34 -0.32 -13.87
CA VAL A 698 51.75 0.62 -14.83
C VAL A 698 52.16 2.02 -14.41
N LYS A 699 52.84 2.73 -15.30
CA LYS A 699 53.25 4.12 -15.10
C LYS A 699 52.47 5.01 -16.05
N GLN A 700 51.73 5.96 -15.50
CA GLN A 700 51.09 7.03 -16.25
C GLN A 700 51.83 8.34 -15.97
N THR A 701 52.25 9.05 -17.01
CA THR A 701 52.78 10.41 -16.91
C THR A 701 51.92 11.36 -17.72
N GLN A 702 51.62 12.51 -17.16
CA GLN A 702 50.81 13.55 -17.79
C GLN A 702 51.53 14.90 -17.71
N SER A 703 51.59 15.59 -18.83
CA SER A 703 51.95 16.99 -18.96
C SER A 703 50.85 17.73 -19.73
N ASP A 704 50.95 19.06 -19.82
CA ASP A 704 49.96 19.91 -20.51
C ASP A 704 49.72 19.54 -21.98
N SER A 705 50.64 18.80 -22.61
CA SER A 705 50.62 18.46 -24.03
C SER A 705 50.85 16.97 -24.30
N ARG A 706 50.98 16.13 -23.26
CA ARG A 706 51.33 14.72 -23.46
C ARG A 706 50.85 13.83 -22.32
N THR A 707 50.20 12.74 -22.67
CA THR A 707 49.90 11.63 -21.77
C THR A 707 50.70 10.41 -22.23
N THR A 708 51.26 9.65 -21.29
CA THR A 708 51.95 8.39 -21.61
C THR A 708 51.59 7.35 -20.57
N THR A 709 51.17 6.17 -21.01
CA THR A 709 50.85 5.01 -20.16
C THR A 709 51.76 3.85 -20.55
N SER A 710 52.67 3.49 -19.68
CA SER A 710 53.67 2.43 -19.88
C SER A 710 53.36 1.24 -18.97
N SER A 711 53.27 0.03 -19.53
CA SER A 711 53.09 -1.22 -18.79
C SER A 711 54.39 -2.01 -18.76
N TYR A 712 54.75 -2.54 -17.60
CA TYR A 712 56.00 -3.27 -17.34
C TYR A 712 55.73 -4.63 -16.71
N ASP A 713 56.61 -5.59 -16.99
CA ASP A 713 56.67 -6.85 -16.25
C ASP A 713 57.38 -6.69 -14.89
N GLY A 714 57.49 -7.79 -14.13
CA GLY A 714 58.15 -7.84 -12.82
C GLY A 714 59.65 -7.50 -12.83
N ASN A 715 60.31 -7.49 -13.99
CA ASN A 715 61.70 -7.09 -14.16
C ASN A 715 61.85 -5.66 -14.70
N TRP A 716 60.77 -4.88 -14.73
CA TRP A 716 60.70 -3.56 -15.36
C TRP A 716 60.96 -3.57 -16.88
N THR A 717 60.75 -4.70 -17.54
CA THR A 717 60.77 -4.77 -19.00
C THR A 717 59.50 -4.13 -19.53
N LEU A 718 59.63 -3.12 -20.40
CA LEU A 718 58.47 -2.50 -21.05
C LEU A 718 57.74 -3.54 -21.91
N LEU A 719 56.47 -3.77 -21.62
CA LEU A 719 55.59 -4.66 -22.38
C LEU A 719 54.82 -3.87 -23.44
N SER A 720 54.28 -2.72 -23.07
CA SER A 720 53.59 -1.80 -23.98
C SER A 720 53.68 -0.36 -23.49
N GLU A 721 53.59 0.61 -24.41
CA GLU A 721 53.52 2.03 -24.08
C GLU A 721 52.54 2.71 -25.03
N HIS A 722 51.57 3.43 -24.47
CA HIS A 722 50.62 4.26 -25.20
C HIS A 722 50.99 5.73 -24.97
N VAL A 723 51.18 6.48 -26.04
CA VAL A 723 51.56 7.90 -25.99
C VAL A 723 50.54 8.72 -26.74
N GLU A 724 49.94 9.70 -26.07
CA GLU A 724 49.07 10.70 -26.69
C GLU A 724 49.75 12.06 -26.58
N THR A 725 49.94 12.77 -27.69
CA THR A 725 50.60 14.08 -27.75
C THR A 725 49.70 15.11 -28.43
N HIS A 726 49.49 16.23 -27.76
CA HIS A 726 48.72 17.40 -28.23
C HIS A 726 49.68 18.55 -28.52
N THR A 727 49.95 18.82 -29.79
CA THR A 727 50.80 19.94 -30.23
C THR A 727 50.00 20.94 -31.05
N GLY A 728 49.38 21.91 -30.37
CA GLY A 728 48.51 22.89 -31.01
C GLY A 728 47.27 22.23 -31.59
N ALA A 729 47.16 22.21 -32.92
CA ALA A 729 46.03 21.62 -33.62
C ALA A 729 46.32 20.18 -34.13
N ARG A 730 47.44 19.60 -33.71
CA ARG A 730 47.84 18.22 -34.04
C ARG A 730 47.73 17.33 -32.81
N ILE A 731 47.05 16.20 -32.96
CA ILE A 731 46.95 15.13 -31.97
C ILE A 731 47.67 13.91 -32.57
N SER A 732 48.56 13.28 -31.82
CA SER A 732 49.13 11.99 -32.21
C SER A 732 48.94 10.97 -31.10
N VAL A 733 48.51 9.78 -31.48
CA VAL A 733 48.35 8.61 -30.61
C VAL A 733 49.30 7.54 -31.13
N GLU A 734 50.23 7.09 -30.31
CA GLU A 734 51.27 6.13 -30.68
C GLU A 734 51.24 4.95 -29.71
N ASP A 735 51.15 3.74 -30.25
CA ASP A 735 51.21 2.50 -29.49
C ASP A 735 52.55 1.81 -29.76
N TYR A 736 53.24 1.46 -28.68
CA TYR A 736 54.53 0.79 -28.72
C TYR A 736 54.46 -0.56 -28.03
N GLY A 737 55.14 -1.54 -28.59
CA GLY A 737 55.35 -2.86 -28.01
C GLY A 737 56.67 -2.98 -27.25
N PRO A 738 57.10 -4.22 -26.93
CA PRO A 738 58.35 -4.46 -26.22
C PRO A 738 59.55 -3.83 -26.93
N GLY A 739 60.42 -3.17 -26.16
CA GLY A 739 61.59 -2.46 -26.71
C GLY A 739 61.27 -1.14 -27.42
N LYS A 740 60.08 -0.57 -27.22
CA LYS A 740 59.58 0.65 -27.90
C LYS A 740 59.49 0.49 -29.43
N ALA A 741 59.19 -0.71 -29.89
CA ALA A 741 58.84 -0.93 -31.30
C ALA A 741 57.46 -0.33 -31.57
N LEU A 742 57.35 0.65 -32.48
CA LEU A 742 56.05 1.23 -32.85
C LEU A 742 55.16 0.15 -33.45
N ILE A 743 54.00 -0.07 -32.87
CA ILE A 743 52.96 -0.99 -33.36
C ILE A 743 52.06 -0.24 -34.35
N SER A 744 51.52 0.89 -33.90
CA SER A 744 50.63 1.76 -34.66
C SER A 744 50.82 3.21 -34.24
N ALA A 745 50.63 4.15 -35.17
CA ALA A 745 50.45 5.55 -34.84
C ALA A 745 49.27 6.12 -35.61
N HIS A 746 48.47 6.94 -34.94
CA HIS A 746 47.37 7.70 -35.50
C HIS A 746 47.70 9.19 -35.32
N VAL A 747 47.65 9.96 -36.40
CA VAL A 747 47.91 11.39 -36.36
C VAL A 747 46.72 12.13 -36.94
N GLU A 748 46.11 12.98 -36.13
CA GLU A 748 45.07 13.90 -36.55
C GLU A 748 45.62 15.33 -36.57
N THR A 749 45.52 16.02 -37.70
CA THR A 749 45.88 17.44 -37.83
C THR A 749 44.64 18.24 -38.21
N ILE A 750 44.19 19.11 -37.31
CA ILE A 750 42.97 19.91 -37.45
C ILE A 750 43.35 21.34 -37.84
N GLY A 751 43.19 21.70 -39.10
CA GLY A 751 43.22 23.09 -39.57
C GLY A 751 41.83 23.74 -39.59
N GLU A 752 41.77 25.07 -39.74
CA GLU A 752 40.50 25.83 -39.73
C GLU A 752 39.47 25.35 -40.78
N SER A 753 39.93 24.81 -41.91
CA SER A 753 39.09 24.30 -43.00
C SER A 753 39.51 22.91 -43.50
N ARG A 754 40.43 22.23 -42.81
CA ARG A 754 41.01 20.96 -43.28
C ARG A 754 41.43 20.08 -42.12
N ILE A 755 40.89 18.87 -42.03
CA ILE A 755 41.35 17.82 -41.12
C ILE A 755 42.13 16.80 -41.95
N VAL A 756 43.29 16.38 -41.46
CA VAL A 756 44.07 15.28 -42.06
C VAL A 756 44.25 14.22 -40.99
N ILE A 757 43.81 13.01 -41.30
CA ILE A 757 43.93 11.82 -40.45
C ILE A 757 44.92 10.90 -41.15
N GLU A 758 45.99 10.50 -40.47
CA GLU A 758 47.04 9.64 -41.01
C GLU A 758 47.22 8.45 -40.08
N ASP A 759 47.12 7.24 -40.63
CA ASP A 759 47.31 5.99 -39.89
C ASP A 759 48.59 5.31 -40.37
N PHE A 760 49.49 5.06 -39.43
CA PHE A 760 50.81 4.49 -39.67
C PHE A 760 50.93 3.13 -38.99
N SER A 761 51.59 2.19 -39.66
CA SER A 761 52.04 0.94 -39.07
C SER A 761 53.55 0.95 -38.78
N PHE A 762 54.11 -0.24 -38.56
CA PHE A 762 55.49 -0.44 -38.15
C PHE A 762 56.48 0.38 -39.00
N ASN A 763 57.43 1.06 -38.33
CA ASN A 763 58.40 2.00 -38.91
C ASN A 763 57.81 3.29 -39.54
N TRP A 764 56.65 3.77 -39.07
CA TRP A 764 56.00 4.97 -39.62
C TRP A 764 55.67 4.84 -41.11
N HIS A 765 55.35 3.61 -41.54
CA HIS A 765 54.82 3.40 -42.88
C HIS A 765 53.36 3.85 -42.87
N LEU A 766 53.03 4.89 -43.64
CA LEU A 766 51.65 5.32 -43.81
C LEU A 766 50.88 4.17 -44.47
N GLU A 767 49.78 3.73 -43.87
CA GLU A 767 48.92 2.71 -44.47
C GLU A 767 47.77 3.36 -45.23
N HIS A 768 47.16 4.38 -44.61
CA HIS A 768 46.12 5.18 -45.23
C HIS A 768 46.12 6.60 -44.65
N ALA A 769 45.66 7.56 -45.44
CA ALA A 769 45.36 8.90 -44.98
C ALA A 769 43.96 9.31 -45.42
N GLN A 770 43.25 10.04 -44.57
CA GLN A 770 41.98 10.66 -44.89
C GLN A 770 42.12 12.18 -44.78
N VAL A 771 41.77 12.90 -45.85
CA VAL A 771 41.74 14.36 -45.87
C VAL A 771 40.29 14.81 -45.92
N ILE A 772 39.86 15.58 -44.92
CA ILE A 772 38.54 16.20 -44.87
C ILE A 772 38.70 17.70 -45.07
N THR A 773 38.26 18.23 -46.20
CA THR A 773 38.30 19.66 -46.49
C THR A 773 36.90 20.24 -46.41
N LYS A 774 36.72 21.29 -45.59
CA LYS A 774 35.43 21.97 -45.40
C LYS A 774 35.51 23.38 -45.96
N ASP A 775 34.80 23.60 -47.07
CA ASP A 775 34.55 24.90 -47.68
C ASP A 775 33.10 25.33 -47.41
N ALA A 776 32.77 26.59 -47.68
CA ALA A 776 31.42 27.12 -47.47
C ALA A 776 30.37 26.33 -48.27
N GLY A 777 29.58 25.50 -47.57
CA GLY A 777 28.55 24.64 -48.17
C GLY A 777 29.07 23.35 -48.80
N LYS A 778 30.35 22.99 -48.65
CA LYS A 778 30.93 21.77 -49.24
C LYS A 778 31.93 21.10 -48.29
N THR A 779 31.78 19.80 -48.07
CA THR A 779 32.76 18.98 -47.35
C THR A 779 33.26 17.87 -48.27
N THR A 780 34.56 17.84 -48.52
CA THR A 780 35.22 16.81 -49.32
C THR A 780 35.94 15.85 -48.37
N TYR A 781 35.75 14.55 -48.54
CA TYR A 781 36.48 13.47 -47.89
C TYR A 781 37.31 12.78 -48.98
N GLU A 782 38.61 12.72 -48.81
CA GLU A 782 39.53 12.05 -49.74
C GLU A 782 40.27 10.97 -48.97
N THR A 783 40.27 9.74 -49.47
CA THR A 783 41.01 8.62 -48.89
C THR A 783 42.19 8.28 -49.77
N TYR A 784 43.37 8.21 -49.17
CA TYR A 784 44.64 7.96 -49.82
C TYR A 784 45.26 6.66 -49.30
N ASP A 785 45.95 5.93 -50.17
CA ASP A 785 46.83 4.82 -49.75
C ASP A 785 48.15 5.34 -49.13
N GLY A 786 48.99 4.41 -48.69
CA GLY A 786 50.30 4.71 -48.09
C GLY A 786 51.29 5.48 -48.97
N ASP A 787 51.08 5.50 -50.28
CA ASP A 787 51.89 6.25 -51.26
C ASP A 787 51.23 7.59 -51.64
N TRP A 788 50.15 7.99 -50.96
CA TRP A 788 49.32 9.16 -51.26
C TRP A 788 48.62 9.10 -52.62
N HIS A 789 48.35 7.91 -53.15
CA HIS A 789 47.42 7.80 -54.27
C HIS A 789 45.99 7.89 -53.77
N LEU A 790 45.19 8.77 -54.37
CA LEU A 790 43.77 8.85 -54.10
C LEU A 790 43.15 7.49 -54.44
N THR A 791 42.47 6.88 -53.48
CA THR A 791 41.78 5.60 -53.66
C THR A 791 40.28 5.80 -53.80
N ASP A 792 39.73 6.77 -53.08
CA ASP A 792 38.33 7.12 -53.05
C ASP A 792 38.15 8.60 -52.67
N ALA A 793 37.13 9.25 -53.20
CA ALA A 793 36.76 10.61 -52.80
C ALA A 793 35.26 10.77 -52.71
N LYS A 794 34.79 11.43 -51.66
CA LYS A 794 33.38 11.73 -51.41
C LYS A 794 33.19 13.22 -51.18
N VAL A 795 32.29 13.84 -51.93
CA VAL A 795 31.93 15.24 -51.75
C VAL A 795 30.50 15.33 -51.24
N VAL A 796 30.31 16.00 -50.12
CA VAL A 796 29.00 16.36 -49.55
C VAL A 796 28.79 17.86 -49.75
N ILE A 797 27.80 18.23 -50.56
CA ILE A 797 27.41 19.61 -50.82
C ILE A 797 26.08 19.88 -50.11
N GLN A 798 26.04 20.98 -49.37
CA GLN A 798 24.84 21.54 -48.77
C GLN A 798 24.37 22.69 -49.65
N ASP A 799 23.25 22.50 -50.37
CA ASP A 799 22.65 23.49 -51.26
C ASP A 799 21.21 23.78 -50.81
N GLY A 800 21.04 24.78 -49.94
CA GLY A 800 19.76 25.07 -49.30
C GLY A 800 19.31 23.92 -48.39
N ASP A 801 18.12 23.37 -48.66
CA ASP A 801 17.54 22.24 -47.92
C ASP A 801 17.91 20.87 -48.52
N ALA A 802 18.81 20.85 -49.52
CA ALA A 802 19.28 19.62 -50.16
C ALA A 802 20.71 19.26 -49.73
N THR A 803 20.93 17.99 -49.39
CA THR A 803 22.26 17.39 -49.28
C THR A 803 22.54 16.59 -50.53
N ILE A 804 23.61 16.94 -51.26
CA ILE A 804 24.08 16.20 -52.42
C ILE A 804 25.38 15.48 -52.03
N ILE A 805 25.39 14.16 -52.14
CA ILE A 805 26.54 13.29 -51.92
C ILE A 805 27.02 12.79 -53.27
N ARG A 806 28.30 13.00 -53.56
CA ARG A 806 28.95 12.52 -54.78
C ARG A 806 30.15 11.65 -54.42
N ASP A 807 30.13 10.40 -54.87
CA ASP A 807 31.24 9.46 -54.71
C ASP A 807 32.03 9.42 -56.03
N TYR A 808 33.36 9.54 -55.92
CA TYR A 808 34.31 9.64 -57.01
C TYR A 808 35.37 8.54 -56.87
N ASP A 809 35.82 8.00 -58.00
CA ASP A 809 36.96 7.08 -58.00
C ASP A 809 38.30 7.82 -57.80
N ALA A 810 39.38 7.04 -57.78
CA ALA A 810 40.77 7.50 -57.74
C ALA A 810 41.16 8.55 -58.80
N HIS A 811 40.39 8.70 -59.88
CA HIS A 811 40.64 9.65 -60.97
C HIS A 811 39.66 10.83 -60.97
N TRP A 812 38.91 11.03 -59.88
CA TRP A 812 37.84 12.03 -59.78
C TRP A 812 36.72 11.82 -60.79
N GLN A 813 36.49 10.59 -61.24
CA GLN A 813 35.33 10.25 -62.06
C GLN A 813 34.14 9.96 -61.14
N LEU A 814 33.07 10.74 -61.29
CA LEU A 814 31.84 10.58 -60.53
C LEU A 814 31.27 9.18 -60.79
N GLN A 815 31.28 8.34 -59.76
CA GLN A 815 30.73 6.97 -59.83
C GLN A 815 29.25 6.98 -59.45
N HIS A 816 28.91 7.77 -58.45
CA HIS A 816 27.58 7.78 -57.85
C HIS A 816 27.23 9.17 -57.33
N GLU A 817 26.00 9.62 -57.60
CA GLU A 817 25.44 10.84 -57.04
C GLU A 817 24.11 10.53 -56.36
N GLU A 818 24.00 10.97 -55.11
CA GLU A 818 22.83 10.84 -54.26
C GLU A 818 22.38 12.23 -53.82
N GLN A 819 21.13 12.58 -54.10
CA GLN A 819 20.52 13.83 -53.66
C GLN A 819 19.39 13.53 -52.68
N VAL A 820 19.49 14.14 -51.50
CA VAL A 820 18.52 14.03 -50.41
C VAL A 820 17.93 15.41 -50.16
N LEU A 821 16.64 15.59 -50.46
CA LEU A 821 15.90 16.80 -50.07
C LEU A 821 15.28 16.62 -48.69
N HIS A 822 15.49 17.60 -47.82
CA HIS A 822 14.88 17.67 -46.51
C HIS A 822 13.78 18.75 -46.49
N GLU A 823 12.68 18.50 -45.78
CA GLU A 823 11.75 19.58 -45.40
C GLU A 823 12.32 20.40 -44.22
N ALA A 824 11.70 21.55 -43.94
CA ALA A 824 12.11 22.44 -42.85
C ALA A 824 12.04 21.79 -41.44
N ASP A 825 11.35 20.65 -41.29
CA ASP A 825 11.29 19.85 -40.06
C ASP A 825 12.34 18.71 -40.01
N GLY A 826 13.21 18.62 -41.02
CA GLY A 826 14.27 17.62 -41.13
C GLY A 826 13.86 16.29 -41.79
N THR A 827 12.58 16.12 -42.15
CA THR A 827 12.11 14.88 -42.80
C THR A 827 12.56 14.80 -44.26
N VAL A 828 12.99 13.60 -44.71
CA VAL A 828 13.43 13.37 -46.09
C VAL A 828 12.21 13.26 -46.99
N THR A 829 12.04 14.20 -47.92
CA THR A 829 10.89 14.23 -48.84
C THR A 829 11.15 13.53 -50.16
N GLN A 830 12.39 13.56 -50.63
CA GLN A 830 12.76 12.97 -51.91
C GLN A 830 14.20 12.46 -51.88
N HIS A 831 14.37 11.23 -52.35
CA HIS A 831 15.67 10.56 -52.51
C HIS A 831 15.85 10.22 -53.99
N ALA A 832 16.91 10.72 -54.60
CA ALA A 832 17.28 10.39 -55.97
C ALA A 832 18.74 9.93 -56.01
N SER A 833 18.96 8.72 -56.52
CA SER A 833 20.29 8.14 -56.75
C SER A 833 20.50 7.92 -58.24
N TRP A 834 21.66 8.34 -58.73
CA TRP A 834 22.07 8.18 -60.12
C TRP A 834 23.40 7.42 -60.14
N LEU A 835 23.41 6.26 -60.78
CA LEU A 835 24.64 5.57 -61.17
C LEU A 835 25.01 6.07 -62.58
N LEU A 836 26.13 6.77 -62.73
CA LEU A 836 26.67 7.09 -64.05
C LEU A 836 27.60 5.95 -64.47
N TYR A 837 27.30 5.31 -65.62
CA TYR A 837 28.17 4.32 -66.26
C TYR A 837 29.30 4.97 -67.05
#